data_AF-A0A3S0W2Y3-F1
#
_entry.id   AF-A0A3S0W2Y3-F1
#
_cell.length_a   1.000
_cell.length_b   1.000
_cell.length_c   1.000
_cell.angle_alpha   90.00
_cell.angle_beta   90.00
_cell.angle_gamma   90.00
#
_symmetry.space_group_name_H-M   'P 1'
#
loop_
_entity.id
_entity.type
_entity.pdbx_description
1 polymer ?
#
loop_
_entity_poly.entity_id
_entity_poly.type
_entity_poly.pdbx_seq_one_letter_code
_entity_poly.pdbx_strand_id
1 'polypeptide(L)'
;LIIDAVSWRILADDLCRLYQGERLGNKGSSYRQWVAALEGDGCKNQEEKEYWNGVMSDYIPINASLKTTVSHSVDLSFTKSLTSRLLHESGKAYNTQINDILLTALGLSLSELTGHWVHHVVLEGHGREEINAEIDVSRTLGWFTTLFPVRIEVCQDLVLSLKRVKDAQRQIPQHGVGYGALFGYEQNSLPEISFNYLGQLDKGSVNDWDLCSDAVGETNDPLNRDTYLFNLNGWVSEGHLQFNIVSRLPEAALSVVTDKFTVYLKALVEHTASQSRTYLTCSDVEQVVAQDYLDRLQEHQELEAVYKASSLQQGFIYHALTQGDTDEAYRVQISWHYKSAIDKSKLKEAWHYAQRKYPALRLRFAWEEQMLQVVDKESRLNWNYIECADEAEIQDLKARDRLSAYDLSESGLFRVTLIKQHASHYTCIFNNHHAILDGWGVAVLLDYVHETYKRLCADEVIESSEDVGYLETQKYIQTTGSDKFYWEGYLSQLDERVCLDGLVKPGLRDVVVSEYKYIHKTQEQQLVLSQSLKIDLILLSQERGVTLNAILQYAWHKVLSVYGYSRQTTVGTVISGRNLPIDNLEQSAGLYINTVPLIVNHDERKIIDVIQQIQEDINEANSHSKVNLAELQSSGERLFDTLFVYENYPVSQSFTHDQGLNICIDEVVEKLDYPLALVAYNKDENFSLSLKYTEDLFSQDIIEMILTVFQSVLSELINKTSFKSTELKYLNDNKITLGFNHNYLQYSDAKNLVKTFESQVQRNPDGIAISHGKLKYTYQELNKKSNQFAHYL
;
A
#
# COMPACT_ATOMS: atom_id res chain seq x y z
N LEU A 1 40.63 -32.53 10.32
CA LEU A 1 40.10 -31.17 10.05
C LEU A 1 38.61 -31.23 10.31
N ILE A 2 38.05 -30.31 11.10
CA ILE A 2 36.59 -30.20 11.27
C ILE A 2 36.11 -29.25 10.17
N ILE A 3 35.85 -29.80 8.98
CA ILE A 3 35.48 -29.03 7.78
C ILE A 3 34.29 -29.68 7.08
N ASP A 4 33.37 -28.83 6.62
CA ASP A 4 32.18 -29.22 5.85
C ASP A 4 32.48 -29.37 4.35
N ALA A 5 31.50 -29.87 3.59
CA ALA A 5 31.62 -30.02 2.13
C ALA A 5 31.87 -28.68 1.40
N VAL A 6 31.36 -27.57 1.93
CA VAL A 6 31.57 -26.23 1.38
C VAL A 6 33.03 -25.79 1.55
N SER A 7 33.62 -26.06 2.71
CA SER A 7 35.04 -25.77 2.99
C SER A 7 35.97 -26.53 2.06
N TRP A 8 35.64 -27.77 1.70
CA TRP A 8 36.41 -28.53 0.71
C TRP A 8 36.42 -27.84 -0.66
N ARG A 9 35.29 -27.29 -1.10
CA ARG A 9 35.19 -26.54 -2.36
C ARG A 9 35.98 -25.23 -2.32
N ILE A 10 35.91 -24.49 -1.20
CA ILE A 10 36.69 -23.26 -1.00
C ILE A 10 38.19 -23.57 -1.07
N LEU A 11 38.64 -24.62 -0.38
CA LEU A 11 40.04 -25.06 -0.41
C LEU A 11 40.48 -25.48 -1.82
N ALA A 12 39.65 -26.22 -2.56
CA ALA A 12 39.95 -26.61 -3.93
C ALA A 12 40.08 -25.40 -4.87
N ASP A 13 39.15 -24.45 -4.80
CA ASP A 13 39.19 -23.18 -5.56
C ASP A 13 40.43 -22.35 -5.20
N ASP A 14 40.71 -22.17 -3.91
CA ASP A 14 41.90 -21.43 -3.44
C ASP A 14 43.21 -22.09 -3.91
N LEU A 15 43.32 -23.41 -3.82
CA LEU A 15 44.49 -24.16 -4.29
C LEU A 15 44.66 -24.07 -5.81
N CYS A 16 43.55 -24.16 -6.56
CA CYS A 16 43.56 -24.01 -8.02
C CYS A 16 44.07 -22.62 -8.43
N ARG A 17 43.54 -21.56 -7.83
CA ARG A 17 43.97 -20.18 -8.06
C ARG A 17 45.44 -19.97 -7.75
N LEU A 18 45.90 -20.46 -6.59
CA LEU A 18 47.30 -20.39 -6.20
C LEU A 18 48.20 -21.15 -7.18
N TYR A 19 47.77 -22.33 -7.64
CA TYR A 19 48.50 -23.11 -8.65
C TYR A 19 48.60 -22.37 -9.99
N GLN A 20 47.55 -21.63 -10.38
CA GLN A 20 47.52 -20.80 -11.58
C GLN A 20 48.27 -19.46 -11.42
N GLY A 21 48.83 -19.18 -10.23
CA GLY A 21 49.56 -17.94 -9.95
C GLY A 21 48.66 -16.73 -9.66
N GLU A 22 47.37 -16.95 -9.45
CA GLU A 22 46.40 -15.92 -9.07
C GLU A 22 46.51 -15.58 -7.58
N ARG A 23 45.97 -14.40 -7.19
CA ARG A 23 45.88 -13.99 -5.78
C ARG A 23 44.53 -14.43 -5.19
N LEU A 24 44.56 -14.83 -3.93
CA LEU A 24 43.34 -15.07 -3.16
C LEU A 24 42.59 -13.75 -2.92
N GLY A 25 41.26 -13.84 -2.83
CA GLY A 25 40.40 -12.69 -2.53
C GLY A 25 40.60 -12.13 -1.12
N ASN A 26 39.84 -11.09 -0.79
CA ASN A 26 39.84 -10.52 0.55
C ASN A 26 39.35 -11.56 1.57
N LYS A 27 39.93 -11.52 2.78
CA LYS A 27 39.51 -12.37 3.89
C LYS A 27 38.13 -11.90 4.40
N GLY A 28 37.14 -12.79 4.36
CA GLY A 28 35.84 -12.58 5.01
C GLY A 28 35.90 -12.69 6.54
N SER A 29 34.74 -12.88 7.16
CA SER A 29 34.59 -13.04 8.61
C SER A 29 35.10 -14.38 9.11
N SER A 30 35.84 -14.38 10.22
CA SER A 30 36.36 -15.61 10.82
C SER A 30 35.27 -16.44 11.48
N TYR A 31 35.52 -17.76 11.63
CA TYR A 31 34.65 -18.67 12.39
C TYR A 31 34.34 -18.16 13.81
N ARG A 32 35.29 -17.46 14.45
CA ARG A 32 35.09 -16.83 15.76
C ARG A 32 34.10 -15.67 15.71
N GLN A 33 34.15 -14.84 14.66
CA GLN A 33 33.19 -13.75 14.48
C GLN A 33 31.78 -14.30 14.22
N TRP A 34 31.68 -15.39 13.46
CA TRP A 34 30.43 -16.11 13.25
C TRP A 34 29.82 -16.65 14.54
N VAL A 35 30.61 -17.35 15.36
CA VAL A 35 30.14 -17.86 16.66
C VAL A 35 29.72 -16.74 17.61
N ALA A 36 30.49 -15.63 17.67
CA ALA A 36 30.09 -14.45 18.43
C ALA A 36 28.78 -13.83 17.90
N ALA A 37 28.63 -13.84 16.57
CA ALA A 37 27.40 -13.62 15.80
C ALA A 37 26.17 -14.31 16.44
N LEU A 38 26.28 -15.63 16.50
CA LEU A 38 25.26 -16.56 16.99
C LEU A 38 25.00 -16.44 18.49
N GLU A 39 26.01 -16.09 19.28
CA GLU A 39 25.86 -16.00 20.74
C GLU A 39 25.21 -14.70 21.21
N GLY A 40 25.19 -13.65 20.36
CA GLY A 40 24.57 -12.36 20.63
C GLY A 40 23.04 -12.38 20.65
N ASP A 41 22.44 -11.24 21.00
CA ASP A 41 20.99 -11.13 21.23
C ASP A 41 20.12 -11.43 19.99
N GLY A 42 20.68 -11.32 18.77
CA GLY A 42 19.95 -11.51 17.51
C GLY A 42 19.54 -12.96 17.17
N CYS A 43 20.19 -13.97 17.74
CA CYS A 43 19.87 -15.40 17.54
C CYS A 43 19.24 -16.07 18.77
N LYS A 44 19.02 -15.29 19.85
CA LYS A 44 18.45 -15.76 21.12
C LYS A 44 17.15 -15.05 21.46
N ASN A 45 16.30 -14.82 20.46
CA ASN A 45 14.99 -14.23 20.70
C ASN A 45 14.03 -15.27 21.32
N GLN A 46 13.20 -14.83 22.26
CA GLN A 46 12.20 -15.65 22.95
C GLN A 46 11.18 -16.26 21.97
N GLU A 47 10.82 -15.54 20.91
CA GLU A 47 9.89 -16.00 19.87
C GLU A 47 10.41 -17.25 19.13
N GLU A 48 11.69 -17.28 18.77
CA GLU A 48 12.30 -18.43 18.11
C GLU A 48 12.32 -19.65 19.05
N LYS A 49 12.59 -19.44 20.33
CA LYS A 49 12.52 -20.51 21.33
C LYS A 49 11.11 -21.08 21.47
N GLU A 50 10.08 -20.23 21.43
CA GLU A 50 8.68 -20.64 21.45
C GLU A 50 8.30 -21.43 20.19
N TYR A 51 8.76 -20.99 19.01
CA TYR A 51 8.60 -21.73 17.76
C TYR A 51 9.17 -23.16 17.86
N TRP A 52 10.43 -23.31 18.29
CA TRP A 52 11.07 -24.62 18.39
C TRP A 52 10.41 -25.55 19.43
N ASN A 53 9.97 -24.99 20.57
CA ASN A 53 9.19 -25.75 21.53
C ASN A 53 7.84 -26.20 20.96
N GLY A 54 7.19 -25.35 20.16
CA GLY A 54 5.97 -25.67 19.43
C GLY A 54 6.18 -26.82 18.43
N VAL A 55 7.26 -26.75 17.65
CA VAL A 55 7.66 -27.79 16.69
C VAL A 55 7.81 -29.15 17.36
N MET A 56 8.34 -29.23 18.58
CA MET A 56 8.58 -30.49 19.28
C MET A 56 7.45 -30.89 20.25
N SER A 57 6.37 -30.11 20.34
CA SER A 57 5.33 -30.27 21.38
C SER A 57 4.51 -31.57 21.26
N ASP A 58 4.32 -32.07 20.04
CA ASP A 58 3.61 -33.31 19.71
C ASP A 58 4.56 -34.42 19.22
N TYR A 59 5.86 -34.32 19.54
CA TYR A 59 6.85 -35.33 19.17
C TYR A 59 6.62 -36.66 19.90
N ILE A 60 6.43 -37.73 19.11
CA ILE A 60 6.30 -39.10 19.59
C ILE A 60 7.45 -39.94 18.99
N PRO A 61 8.38 -40.45 19.81
CA PRO A 61 9.45 -41.33 19.34
C PRO A 61 8.89 -42.61 18.69
N ILE A 62 9.60 -43.16 17.71
CA ILE A 62 9.18 -44.40 17.07
C ILE A 62 9.20 -45.53 18.10
N ASN A 63 8.17 -46.37 18.07
CA ASN A 63 7.97 -47.47 19.01
C ASN A 63 9.23 -48.33 19.12
N ALA A 64 9.69 -48.57 20.36
CA ALA A 64 10.90 -49.36 20.64
C ALA A 64 10.85 -50.78 20.05
N SER A 65 9.66 -51.36 19.85
CA SER A 65 9.48 -52.66 19.19
C SER A 65 9.88 -52.69 17.71
N LEU A 66 10.01 -51.52 17.08
CA LEU A 66 10.50 -51.36 15.70
C LEU A 66 12.00 -51.06 15.64
N LYS A 67 12.75 -51.19 16.75
CA LYS A 67 14.19 -50.91 16.79
C LYS A 67 15.00 -52.21 16.87
N THR A 68 16.00 -52.34 16.01
CA THR A 68 16.97 -53.45 15.98
C THR A 68 18.36 -52.98 16.43
N THR A 69 19.16 -53.91 16.93
CA THR A 69 20.58 -53.63 17.28
C THR A 69 21.48 -53.60 16.04
N VAL A 70 21.01 -54.17 14.92
CA VAL A 70 21.71 -54.25 13.65
C VAL A 70 21.24 -53.13 12.75
N SER A 71 22.19 -52.37 12.18
CA SER A 71 21.91 -51.37 11.16
C SER A 71 21.82 -52.03 9.78
N HIS A 72 20.80 -51.67 9.02
CA HIS A 72 20.59 -52.03 7.63
C HIS A 72 20.88 -50.82 6.75
N SER A 73 21.40 -51.04 5.54
CA SER A 73 21.63 -49.98 4.56
C SER A 73 20.97 -50.33 3.23
N VAL A 74 20.31 -49.35 2.61
CA VAL A 74 19.63 -49.46 1.32
C VAL A 74 20.02 -48.27 0.47
N ASP A 75 20.40 -48.52 -0.78
CA ASP A 75 20.65 -47.49 -1.77
C ASP A 75 19.48 -47.41 -2.75
N LEU A 76 18.96 -46.20 -2.95
CA LEU A 76 17.95 -45.91 -3.97
C LEU A 76 18.59 -45.11 -5.10
N SER A 77 18.22 -45.42 -6.34
CA SER A 77 18.62 -44.65 -7.51
C SER A 77 17.44 -44.45 -8.45
N PHE A 78 17.26 -43.21 -8.89
CA PHE A 78 16.17 -42.81 -9.77
C PHE A 78 16.68 -42.55 -11.19
N THR A 79 15.80 -42.72 -12.18
CA THR A 79 16.14 -42.50 -13.60
C THR A 79 16.45 -41.03 -13.89
N LYS A 80 17.35 -40.75 -14.84
CA LYS A 80 17.66 -39.38 -15.29
C LYS A 80 16.42 -38.56 -15.69
N SER A 81 15.43 -39.21 -16.30
CA SER A 81 14.18 -38.54 -16.69
C SER A 81 13.42 -38.00 -15.47
N LEU A 82 13.19 -38.83 -14.45
CA LEU A 82 12.54 -38.40 -13.21
C LEU A 82 13.34 -37.30 -12.50
N THR A 83 14.66 -37.47 -12.39
CA THR A 83 15.55 -36.49 -11.76
C THR A 83 15.52 -35.15 -12.50
N SER A 84 15.56 -35.15 -13.82
CA SER A 84 15.45 -33.93 -14.63
C SER A 84 14.12 -33.20 -14.40
N ARG A 85 13.01 -33.93 -14.33
CA ARG A 85 11.69 -33.34 -14.05
C ARG A 85 11.64 -32.73 -12.64
N LEU A 86 12.15 -33.44 -11.64
CA LEU A 86 12.25 -32.93 -10.27
C LEU A 86 13.07 -31.62 -10.21
N LEU A 87 14.21 -31.57 -10.91
CA LEU A 87 15.13 -30.44 -10.88
C LEU A 87 14.65 -29.20 -11.65
N HIS A 88 13.88 -29.39 -12.74
CA HIS A 88 13.62 -28.31 -13.70
C HIS A 88 12.13 -28.00 -13.94
N GLU A 89 11.23 -28.92 -13.61
CA GLU A 89 9.80 -28.80 -13.90
C GLU A 89 8.96 -28.76 -12.62
N SER A 90 9.22 -29.65 -11.66
CA SER A 90 8.38 -29.85 -10.48
C SER A 90 8.27 -28.63 -9.56
N GLY A 91 9.25 -27.72 -9.57
CA GLY A 91 9.20 -26.51 -8.75
C GLY A 91 8.16 -25.48 -9.19
N LYS A 92 7.76 -25.49 -10.47
CA LYS A 92 6.99 -24.38 -11.08
C LYS A 92 5.55 -24.31 -10.57
N ALA A 93 4.90 -25.45 -10.36
CA ALA A 93 3.46 -25.52 -10.12
C ALA A 93 3.01 -24.85 -8.81
N TYR A 94 3.78 -25.01 -7.75
CA TYR A 94 3.43 -24.52 -6.41
C TYR A 94 4.57 -23.71 -5.76
N ASN A 95 5.50 -23.19 -6.58
CA ASN A 95 6.72 -22.51 -6.12
C ASN A 95 7.52 -23.35 -5.08
N THR A 96 7.61 -24.66 -5.34
CA THR A 96 8.26 -25.62 -4.43
C THR A 96 9.75 -25.74 -4.71
N GLN A 97 10.52 -25.97 -3.66
CA GLN A 97 11.90 -26.42 -3.69
C GLN A 97 11.96 -27.95 -3.69
N ILE A 98 13.13 -28.51 -4.00
CA ILE A 98 13.34 -29.96 -4.03
C ILE A 98 13.04 -30.60 -2.67
N ASN A 99 13.48 -29.96 -1.58
CA ASN A 99 13.22 -30.45 -0.22
C ASN A 99 11.73 -30.56 0.09
N ASP A 100 10.90 -29.64 -0.40
CA ASP A 100 9.43 -29.68 -0.21
C ASP A 100 8.86 -31.00 -0.74
N ILE A 101 9.29 -31.40 -1.94
CA ILE A 101 8.82 -32.64 -2.59
C ILE A 101 9.39 -33.87 -1.88
N LEU A 102 10.69 -33.86 -1.54
CA LEU A 102 11.35 -34.99 -0.89
C LEU A 102 10.80 -35.24 0.51
N LEU A 103 10.59 -34.19 1.30
CA LEU A 103 10.05 -34.29 2.66
C LEU A 103 8.57 -34.69 2.65
N THR A 104 7.80 -34.25 1.65
CA THR A 104 6.42 -34.72 1.47
C THR A 104 6.38 -36.22 1.18
N ALA A 105 7.24 -36.70 0.26
CA ALA A 105 7.35 -38.13 -0.03
C ALA A 105 7.78 -38.93 1.21
N LEU A 106 8.71 -38.40 2.00
CA LEU A 106 9.16 -39.01 3.25
C LEU A 106 8.02 -39.09 4.27
N GLY A 107 7.31 -37.98 4.54
CA GLY A 107 6.20 -37.95 5.49
C GLY A 107 5.07 -38.92 5.13
N LEU A 108 4.70 -39.01 3.85
CA LEU A 108 3.72 -39.97 3.37
C LEU A 108 4.21 -41.42 3.54
N SER A 109 5.48 -41.70 3.25
CA SER A 109 6.06 -43.04 3.44
C SER A 109 6.17 -43.46 4.90
N LEU A 110 6.47 -42.52 5.81
CA LEU A 110 6.51 -42.76 7.26
C LEU A 110 5.10 -43.00 7.84
N SER A 111 4.08 -42.37 7.25
CA SER A 111 2.68 -42.56 7.65
C SER A 111 2.21 -44.01 7.40
N GLU A 112 2.71 -44.65 6.34
CA GLU A 112 2.44 -46.06 6.04
C GLU A 112 3.07 -47.01 7.07
N LEU A 113 4.21 -46.64 7.64
CA LEU A 113 4.90 -47.43 8.66
C LEU A 113 4.29 -47.24 10.05
N THR A 114 4.05 -45.99 10.43
CA THR A 114 3.73 -45.59 11.80
C THR A 114 2.22 -45.50 12.06
N GLY A 115 1.41 -45.33 11.03
CA GLY A 115 -0.02 -45.03 11.14
C GLY A 115 -0.34 -43.59 11.57
N HIS A 116 0.66 -42.73 11.71
CA HIS A 116 0.50 -41.32 12.10
C HIS A 116 0.68 -40.39 10.90
N TRP A 117 0.03 -39.23 10.93
CA TRP A 117 0.09 -38.21 9.86
C TRP A 117 1.08 -37.07 10.14
N VAL A 118 1.64 -37.05 11.35
CA VAL A 118 2.62 -36.05 11.80
C VAL A 118 3.91 -36.77 12.14
N HIS A 119 5.01 -36.32 11.55
CA HIS A 119 6.35 -36.88 11.74
C HIS A 119 7.32 -35.75 12.08
N HIS A 120 8.32 -36.05 12.90
CA HIS A 120 9.38 -35.10 13.21
C HIS A 120 10.69 -35.64 12.65
N VAL A 121 11.38 -34.81 11.88
CA VAL A 121 12.66 -35.16 11.26
C VAL A 121 13.71 -34.13 11.61
N VAL A 122 14.96 -34.55 11.70
CA VAL A 122 16.10 -33.66 11.74
C VAL A 122 16.43 -33.27 10.31
N LEU A 123 16.50 -31.96 10.04
CA LEU A 123 17.10 -31.43 8.82
C LEU A 123 18.51 -30.94 9.11
N GLU A 124 19.39 -31.13 8.12
CA GLU A 124 20.73 -30.56 8.13
C GLU A 124 20.79 -29.35 7.19
N GLY A 125 21.12 -28.20 7.74
CA GLY A 125 21.44 -26.98 6.98
C GLY A 125 22.96 -26.83 6.82
N HIS A 126 23.41 -26.09 5.81
CA HIS A 126 24.84 -25.76 5.70
C HIS A 126 25.31 -24.77 6.77
N GLY A 127 24.35 -24.06 7.42
CA GLY A 127 24.58 -23.15 8.54
C GLY A 127 25.48 -21.95 8.25
N ARG A 128 25.48 -21.51 6.98
CA ARG A 128 26.20 -20.32 6.49
C ARG A 128 25.19 -19.28 6.03
N GLU A 129 24.23 -19.00 6.89
CA GLU A 129 23.15 -18.04 6.62
C GLU A 129 23.62 -16.60 6.88
N GLU A 130 22.98 -15.63 6.23
CA GLU A 130 23.18 -14.22 6.56
C GLU A 130 22.44 -13.87 7.86
N ILE A 131 23.14 -13.98 9.00
CA ILE A 131 22.61 -13.58 10.32
C ILE A 131 22.69 -12.05 10.51
N ASN A 132 23.70 -11.42 9.92
CA ASN A 132 23.96 -9.99 10.01
C ASN A 132 24.70 -9.54 8.74
N ALA A 133 24.31 -8.39 8.18
CA ALA A 133 24.94 -7.76 7.02
C ALA A 133 26.46 -7.52 7.19
N GLU A 134 26.96 -7.47 8.42
CA GLU A 134 28.39 -7.30 8.72
C GLU A 134 29.22 -8.59 8.69
N ILE A 135 28.62 -9.80 8.68
CA ILE A 135 29.39 -11.05 8.68
C ILE A 135 29.20 -11.87 7.40
N ASP A 136 30.27 -11.91 6.61
CA ASP A 136 30.43 -12.78 5.43
C ASP A 136 31.28 -14.02 5.77
N VAL A 137 30.63 -15.18 5.85
CA VAL A 137 31.28 -16.49 6.03
C VAL A 137 31.35 -17.32 4.75
N SER A 138 31.03 -16.75 3.58
CA SER A 138 30.92 -17.47 2.30
C SER A 138 32.20 -18.21 1.91
N ARG A 139 33.37 -17.67 2.29
CA ARG A 139 34.70 -18.26 2.04
C ARG A 139 35.44 -18.72 3.29
N THR A 140 34.74 -18.85 4.41
CA THR A 140 35.38 -19.18 5.70
C THR A 140 35.45 -20.69 5.90
N LEU A 141 36.65 -21.22 6.15
CA LEU A 141 36.82 -22.65 6.42
C LEU A 141 36.35 -23.00 7.83
N GLY A 142 35.58 -24.08 7.95
CA GLY A 142 35.05 -24.58 9.22
C GLY A 142 33.91 -25.57 9.02
N TRP A 143 33.33 -26.05 10.12
CA TRP A 143 32.14 -26.89 10.08
C TRP A 143 30.96 -26.06 10.58
N PHE A 144 30.11 -25.65 9.65
CA PHE A 144 29.00 -24.74 9.93
C PHE A 144 27.65 -25.46 10.03
N THR A 145 27.59 -26.78 9.77
CA THR A 145 26.34 -27.54 9.69
C THR A 145 25.43 -27.30 10.90
N THR A 146 24.18 -26.96 10.61
CA THR A 146 23.12 -26.78 11.59
C THR A 146 22.18 -27.98 11.55
N LEU A 147 21.76 -28.44 12.73
CA LEU A 147 20.79 -29.52 12.87
C LEU A 147 19.56 -28.94 13.56
N PHE A 148 18.38 -29.15 13.02
CA PHE A 148 17.16 -28.64 13.64
C PHE A 148 15.96 -29.55 13.35
N PRO A 149 14.99 -29.64 14.27
CA PRO A 149 13.80 -30.45 14.07
C PRO A 149 12.84 -29.76 13.10
N VAL A 150 12.18 -30.54 12.26
CA VAL A 150 11.10 -30.11 11.38
C VAL A 150 9.91 -31.02 11.59
N ARG A 151 8.76 -30.39 11.83
CA ARG A 151 7.47 -31.06 11.93
C ARG A 151 6.84 -31.17 10.54
N ILE A 152 6.72 -32.39 10.05
CA ILE A 152 6.12 -32.73 8.76
C ILE A 152 4.69 -33.22 9.01
N GLU A 153 3.70 -32.45 8.54
CA GLU A 153 2.30 -32.85 8.58
C GLU A 153 1.81 -33.16 7.16
N VAL A 154 1.36 -34.40 6.98
CA VAL A 154 0.81 -34.91 5.72
C VAL A 154 -0.63 -35.39 5.90
N CYS A 155 -1.32 -35.69 4.81
CA CYS A 155 -2.66 -36.24 4.81
C CYS A 155 -2.85 -37.18 3.62
N GLN A 156 -4.06 -37.72 3.44
CA GLN A 156 -4.35 -38.61 2.31
C GLN A 156 -4.26 -37.90 0.95
N ASP A 157 -4.45 -36.58 0.92
CA ASP A 157 -4.33 -35.78 -0.30
C ASP A 157 -2.85 -35.41 -0.54
N LEU A 158 -2.34 -35.84 -1.70
CA LEU A 158 -0.95 -35.64 -2.11
C LEU A 158 -0.58 -34.16 -2.25
N VAL A 159 -1.49 -33.37 -2.83
CA VAL A 159 -1.27 -31.95 -3.13
C VAL A 159 -1.37 -31.12 -1.87
N LEU A 160 -2.38 -31.39 -1.04
CA LEU A 160 -2.53 -30.69 0.25
C LEU A 160 -1.33 -30.98 1.17
N SER A 161 -0.83 -32.23 1.16
CA SER A 161 0.41 -32.59 1.88
C SER A 161 1.60 -31.78 1.39
N LEU A 162 1.79 -31.63 0.08
CA LEU A 162 2.87 -30.84 -0.50
C LEU A 162 2.79 -29.37 -0.07
N LYS A 163 1.60 -28.76 -0.13
CA LYS A 163 1.39 -27.36 0.29
C LYS A 163 1.72 -27.18 1.77
N ARG A 164 1.22 -28.06 2.65
CA ARG A 164 1.49 -28.00 4.10
C ARG A 164 2.97 -28.13 4.42
N VAL A 165 3.68 -29.07 3.79
CA VAL A 165 5.11 -29.30 4.02
C VAL A 165 5.96 -28.16 3.49
N LYS A 166 5.61 -27.59 2.33
CA LYS A 166 6.24 -26.37 1.82
C LYS A 166 6.04 -25.21 2.80
N ASP A 167 4.80 -24.94 3.19
CA ASP A 167 4.46 -23.80 4.04
C ASP A 167 5.12 -23.92 5.43
N ALA A 168 5.15 -25.12 6.01
CA ALA A 168 5.84 -25.39 7.27
C ALA A 168 7.35 -25.12 7.17
N GLN A 169 7.99 -25.48 6.05
CA GLN A 169 9.40 -25.19 5.85
C GLN A 169 9.71 -23.70 5.70
N ARG A 170 8.80 -22.92 5.08
CA ARG A 170 8.98 -21.46 4.95
C ARG A 170 8.79 -20.71 6.27
N GLN A 171 8.17 -21.32 7.28
CA GLN A 171 8.05 -20.75 8.63
C GLN A 171 9.29 -20.97 9.51
N ILE A 172 10.28 -21.73 9.03
CA ILE A 172 11.49 -22.01 9.80
C ILE A 172 12.31 -20.71 9.98
N PRO A 173 12.54 -20.24 11.22
CA PRO A 173 13.28 -19.01 11.47
C PRO A 173 14.74 -19.17 11.08
N GLN A 174 15.26 -18.20 10.33
CA GLN A 174 16.68 -18.11 9.93
C GLN A 174 17.27 -19.45 9.40
N HIS A 175 16.49 -20.21 8.63
CA HIS A 175 16.86 -21.52 8.10
C HIS A 175 17.43 -22.51 9.16
N GLY A 176 16.96 -22.39 10.41
CA GLY A 176 17.27 -23.32 11.48
C GLY A 176 18.60 -23.07 12.21
N VAL A 177 19.28 -21.96 11.91
CA VAL A 177 20.60 -21.65 12.49
C VAL A 177 20.56 -21.42 14.00
N GLY A 178 19.51 -20.78 14.53
CA GLY A 178 19.40 -20.46 15.95
C GLY A 178 19.11 -21.67 16.85
N TYR A 179 18.60 -22.79 16.32
CA TYR A 179 18.23 -23.96 17.12
C TYR A 179 19.40 -24.49 17.96
N GLY A 180 20.54 -24.74 17.31
CA GLY A 180 21.74 -25.26 17.99
C GLY A 180 22.29 -24.30 19.05
N ALA A 181 22.18 -22.99 18.81
CA ALA A 181 22.60 -21.96 19.77
C ALA A 181 21.67 -21.86 20.99
N LEU A 182 20.37 -22.15 20.81
CA LEU A 182 19.33 -22.08 21.84
C LEU A 182 19.27 -23.34 22.72
N PHE A 183 19.35 -24.52 22.11
CA PHE A 183 19.09 -25.80 22.77
C PHE A 183 20.32 -26.71 22.88
N GLY A 184 21.36 -26.46 22.08
CA GLY A 184 22.49 -27.39 21.96
C GLY A 184 22.11 -28.73 21.32
N TYR A 185 23.11 -29.58 21.13
CA TYR A 185 22.96 -30.92 20.54
C TYR A 185 23.21 -32.03 21.56
N GLU A 186 22.63 -31.91 22.76
CA GLU A 186 22.69 -32.98 23.76
C GLU A 186 21.86 -34.22 23.34
N GLN A 187 22.17 -35.39 23.92
CA GLN A 187 21.43 -36.62 23.61
C GLN A 187 19.94 -36.48 23.97
N ASN A 188 19.07 -36.75 22.98
CA ASN A 188 17.59 -36.72 23.02
C ASN A 188 16.91 -35.34 22.81
N SER A 189 17.61 -34.30 22.36
CA SER A 189 16.94 -33.04 21.95
C SER A 189 16.33 -33.10 20.53
N LEU A 190 16.86 -33.96 19.67
CA LEU A 190 16.48 -34.08 18.25
C LEU A 190 15.67 -35.35 17.94
N PRO A 191 14.80 -35.33 16.92
CA PRO A 191 14.07 -36.50 16.43
C PRO A 191 14.94 -37.68 16.02
N GLU A 192 14.37 -38.89 16.06
CA GLU A 192 15.06 -40.14 15.72
C GLU A 192 15.28 -40.36 14.22
N ILE A 193 14.68 -39.54 13.37
CA ILE A 193 14.77 -39.62 11.91
C ILE A 193 15.57 -38.41 11.42
N SER A 194 16.59 -38.62 10.60
CA SER A 194 17.34 -37.56 9.92
C SER A 194 17.14 -37.61 8.41
N PHE A 195 17.07 -36.43 7.80
CA PHE A 195 17.01 -36.22 6.37
C PHE A 195 18.02 -35.14 5.95
N ASN A 196 18.86 -35.46 4.98
CA ASN A 196 19.78 -34.51 4.37
C ASN A 196 19.75 -34.65 2.84
N TYR A 197 19.70 -33.52 2.13
CA TYR A 197 19.85 -33.45 0.69
C TYR A 197 21.04 -32.55 0.32
N LEU A 198 22.12 -33.18 -0.15
CA LEU A 198 23.42 -32.56 -0.45
C LEU A 198 23.44 -31.75 -1.75
N GLY A 199 22.36 -31.76 -2.52
CA GLY A 199 22.27 -31.09 -3.82
C GLY A 199 22.96 -31.86 -4.96
N GLN A 200 23.41 -31.13 -5.98
CA GLN A 200 24.09 -31.68 -7.16
C GLN A 200 25.60 -31.70 -6.94
N LEU A 201 26.21 -32.90 -6.98
CA LEU A 201 27.65 -33.06 -6.79
C LEU A 201 28.45 -32.77 -8.07
N ASP A 202 27.87 -33.01 -9.25
CA ASP A 202 28.58 -32.91 -10.53
C ASP A 202 28.89 -31.48 -11.02
N LYS A 203 28.33 -30.44 -10.37
CA LYS A 203 28.56 -29.03 -10.76
C LYS A 203 29.90 -28.45 -10.25
N GLY A 204 30.78 -29.30 -9.74
CA GLY A 204 31.97 -28.93 -8.98
C GLY A 204 33.29 -28.81 -9.76
N SER A 205 33.34 -29.10 -11.07
CA SER A 205 34.59 -28.98 -11.83
C SER A 205 34.95 -27.51 -12.06
N VAL A 206 35.78 -26.95 -11.17
CA VAL A 206 36.39 -25.63 -11.35
C VAL A 206 37.72 -25.85 -12.08
N ASN A 207 37.84 -25.40 -13.33
CA ASN A 207 39.11 -25.29 -14.05
C ASN A 207 39.99 -26.55 -14.05
N ASP A 208 39.45 -27.71 -14.47
CA ASP A 208 40.15 -29.01 -14.54
C ASP A 208 40.65 -29.58 -13.18
N TRP A 209 40.27 -28.99 -12.05
CA TRP A 209 40.49 -29.55 -10.70
C TRP A 209 39.20 -30.14 -10.15
N ASP A 210 39.28 -31.34 -9.59
CA ASP A 210 38.13 -32.04 -8.99
C ASP A 210 38.50 -32.65 -7.63
N LEU A 211 37.52 -32.76 -6.75
CA LEU A 211 37.66 -33.44 -5.45
C LEU A 211 37.59 -34.95 -5.69
N CYS A 212 38.72 -35.64 -5.54
CA CYS A 212 38.73 -37.09 -5.67
C CYS A 212 38.04 -37.75 -4.47
N SER A 213 37.11 -38.67 -4.74
CA SER A 213 36.40 -39.46 -3.73
C SER A 213 37.11 -40.79 -3.40
N ASP A 214 38.41 -40.90 -3.69
CA ASP A 214 39.18 -42.10 -3.35
C ASP A 214 39.13 -42.39 -1.85
N ALA A 215 39.18 -43.67 -1.49
CA ALA A 215 39.17 -44.09 -0.09
C ALA A 215 40.40 -43.55 0.66
N VAL A 216 40.19 -42.54 1.49
CA VAL A 216 41.24 -41.89 2.31
C VAL A 216 41.41 -42.52 3.70
N GLY A 217 40.80 -43.68 3.94
CA GLY A 217 40.77 -44.35 5.25
C GLY A 217 39.56 -43.94 6.10
N GLU A 218 39.64 -44.14 7.42
CA GLU A 218 38.58 -43.74 8.35
C GLU A 218 38.54 -42.22 8.48
N THR A 219 37.49 -41.61 7.93
CA THR A 219 37.24 -40.16 8.00
C THR A 219 36.51 -39.74 9.27
N ASN A 220 35.90 -40.70 9.97
CA ASN A 220 35.17 -40.52 11.22
C ASN A 220 35.73 -41.45 12.30
N ASP A 221 35.80 -40.96 13.54
CA ASP A 221 36.18 -41.78 14.69
C ASP A 221 35.12 -42.90 14.92
N PRO A 222 35.50 -44.15 15.22
CA PRO A 222 34.55 -45.23 15.49
C PRO A 222 33.59 -45.01 16.68
N LEU A 223 33.91 -44.05 17.55
CA LEU A 223 33.04 -43.57 18.64
C LEU A 223 32.02 -42.53 18.15
N ASN A 224 32.24 -41.89 17.00
CA ASN A 224 31.32 -40.97 16.35
C ASN A 224 30.25 -41.76 15.58
N ARG A 225 29.44 -42.51 16.32
CA ARG A 225 28.36 -43.32 15.76
C ARG A 225 27.11 -42.50 15.59
N ASP A 226 26.52 -42.62 14.42
CA ASP A 226 25.22 -42.03 14.12
C ASP A 226 24.16 -42.58 15.10
N THR A 227 23.45 -41.67 15.76
CA THR A 227 22.46 -41.98 16.80
C THR A 227 21.05 -42.08 16.25
N TYR A 228 20.83 -41.75 14.97
CA TYR A 228 19.51 -41.82 14.35
C TYR A 228 19.01 -43.27 14.23
N LEU A 229 17.68 -43.43 14.28
CA LEU A 229 17.00 -44.69 13.95
C LEU A 229 16.91 -44.86 12.43
N PHE A 230 16.73 -43.77 11.71
CA PHE A 230 16.58 -43.73 10.26
C PHE A 230 17.27 -42.48 9.73
N ASN A 231 18.33 -42.65 8.95
CA ASN A 231 19.06 -41.56 8.32
C ASN A 231 18.95 -41.69 6.79
N LEU A 232 18.48 -40.63 6.14
CA LEU A 232 18.27 -40.55 4.70
C LEU A 232 19.14 -39.45 4.10
N ASN A 233 20.20 -39.84 3.38
CA ASN A 233 21.12 -38.91 2.72
C ASN A 233 20.93 -38.96 1.21
N GLY A 234 20.52 -37.86 0.59
CA GLY A 234 20.27 -37.76 -0.85
C GLY A 234 21.24 -36.84 -1.58
N TRP A 235 21.60 -37.18 -2.82
CA TRP A 235 22.38 -36.31 -3.72
C TRP A 235 22.05 -36.60 -5.18
N VAL A 236 22.44 -35.70 -6.08
CA VAL A 236 22.39 -35.94 -7.53
C VAL A 236 23.80 -36.11 -8.05
N SER A 237 24.05 -37.25 -8.72
CA SER A 237 25.29 -37.52 -9.45
C SER A 237 25.03 -38.21 -10.79
N GLU A 238 25.79 -37.83 -11.80
CA GLU A 238 25.65 -38.19 -13.22
C GLU A 238 24.22 -37.99 -13.77
N GLY A 239 23.49 -37.02 -13.22
CA GLY A 239 22.08 -36.75 -13.53
C GLY A 239 21.08 -37.76 -12.93
N HIS A 240 21.51 -38.61 -12.00
CA HIS A 240 20.67 -39.51 -11.22
C HIS A 240 20.50 -38.99 -9.80
N LEU A 241 19.26 -38.91 -9.32
CA LEU A 241 18.98 -38.74 -7.89
C LEU A 241 19.25 -40.07 -7.18
N GLN A 242 20.06 -40.02 -6.13
CA GLN A 242 20.48 -41.17 -5.34
C GLN A 242 20.21 -40.90 -3.86
N PHE A 243 19.89 -41.94 -3.10
CA PHE A 243 19.83 -41.88 -1.65
C PHE A 243 20.57 -43.06 -1.04
N ASN A 244 21.36 -42.78 0.00
CA ASN A 244 21.83 -43.80 0.93
C ASN A 244 21.00 -43.72 2.21
N ILE A 245 20.41 -44.85 2.59
CA ILE A 245 19.53 -44.97 3.75
C ILE A 245 20.21 -45.90 4.73
N VAL A 246 20.42 -45.43 5.95
CA VAL A 246 20.94 -46.25 7.05
C VAL A 246 19.92 -46.26 8.17
N SER A 247 19.47 -47.44 8.58
CA SER A 247 18.41 -47.56 9.57
C SER A 247 18.58 -48.75 10.50
N ARG A 248 18.12 -48.58 11.74
CA ARG A 248 17.94 -49.64 12.74
C ARG A 248 16.48 -50.11 12.82
N LEU A 249 15.72 -49.97 11.73
CA LEU A 249 14.41 -50.61 11.54
C LEU A 249 14.60 -52.05 11.03
N PRO A 250 13.67 -52.97 11.32
CA PRO A 250 13.64 -54.29 10.68
C PRO A 250 13.62 -54.17 9.16
N GLU A 251 14.31 -55.06 8.46
CA GLU A 251 14.44 -55.05 7.00
C GLU A 251 13.08 -54.97 6.26
N ALA A 252 12.05 -55.69 6.74
CA ALA A 252 10.70 -55.62 6.17
C ALA A 252 10.06 -54.22 6.32
N ALA A 253 10.27 -53.56 7.46
CA ALA A 253 9.77 -52.20 7.70
C ALA A 253 10.53 -51.17 6.84
N LEU A 254 11.86 -51.33 6.73
CA LEU A 254 12.70 -50.50 5.87
C LEU A 254 12.29 -50.62 4.38
N SER A 255 12.02 -51.85 3.90
CA SER A 255 11.50 -52.07 2.54
C SER A 255 10.19 -51.34 2.31
N VAL A 256 9.23 -51.42 3.24
CA VAL A 256 7.94 -50.73 3.11
C VAL A 256 8.13 -49.21 2.97
N VAL A 257 8.94 -48.59 3.82
CA VAL A 257 9.19 -47.14 3.76
C VAL A 257 9.87 -46.75 2.46
N THR A 258 10.90 -47.49 2.03
CA THR A 258 11.68 -47.16 0.82
C THR A 258 10.90 -47.37 -0.48
N ASP A 259 10.08 -48.42 -0.55
CA ASP A 259 9.17 -48.68 -1.66
C ASP A 259 8.11 -47.58 -1.75
N LYS A 260 7.50 -47.20 -0.61
CA LYS A 260 6.48 -46.15 -0.55
C LYS A 260 7.06 -44.77 -0.85
N PHE A 261 8.26 -44.47 -0.35
CA PHE A 261 8.98 -43.23 -0.68
C PHE A 261 9.18 -43.09 -2.20
N THR A 262 9.60 -44.17 -2.86
CA THR A 262 9.77 -44.22 -4.33
C THR A 262 8.45 -43.97 -5.06
N VAL A 263 7.34 -44.56 -4.59
CA VAL A 263 6.01 -44.39 -5.19
C VAL A 263 5.51 -42.95 -5.02
N TYR A 264 5.57 -42.39 -3.81
CA TYR A 264 5.09 -41.05 -3.53
C TYR A 264 5.95 -39.97 -4.23
N LEU A 265 7.27 -40.15 -4.29
CA LEU A 265 8.14 -39.23 -5.02
C LEU A 265 7.82 -39.20 -6.52
N LYS A 266 7.61 -40.37 -7.14
CA LYS A 266 7.17 -40.45 -8.54
C LYS A 266 5.85 -39.74 -8.75
N ALA A 267 4.86 -40.00 -7.91
CA ALA A 267 3.54 -39.38 -8.01
C ALA A 267 3.61 -37.85 -7.86
N LEU A 268 4.40 -37.34 -6.90
CA LEU A 268 4.58 -35.89 -6.71
C LEU A 268 5.26 -35.24 -7.91
N VAL A 269 6.34 -35.83 -8.43
CA VAL A 269 7.05 -35.30 -9.60
C VAL A 269 6.15 -35.32 -10.84
N GLU A 270 5.41 -36.42 -11.06
CA GLU A 270 4.48 -36.53 -12.18
C GLU A 270 3.34 -35.50 -12.09
N HIS A 271 2.73 -35.36 -10.91
CA HIS A 271 1.65 -34.39 -10.67
C HIS A 271 2.13 -32.96 -10.88
N THR A 272 3.19 -32.56 -10.20
CA THR A 272 3.72 -31.18 -10.24
C THR A 272 4.16 -30.79 -11.65
N ALA A 273 4.89 -31.66 -12.34
CA ALA A 273 5.35 -31.38 -13.70
C ALA A 273 4.23 -31.50 -14.76
N SER A 274 3.07 -32.07 -14.43
CA SER A 274 1.91 -32.10 -15.34
C SER A 274 1.03 -30.84 -15.26
N GLN A 275 1.23 -29.99 -14.26
CA GLN A 275 0.43 -28.77 -14.11
C GLN A 275 0.77 -27.77 -15.22
N SER A 276 -0.25 -27.28 -15.91
CA SER A 276 -0.12 -26.27 -16.97
C SER A 276 -0.07 -24.84 -16.44
N ARG A 277 -0.36 -24.65 -15.15
CA ARG A 277 -0.42 -23.35 -14.49
C ARG A 277 0.20 -23.42 -13.09
N THR A 278 0.46 -22.24 -12.54
CA THR A 278 1.03 -22.00 -11.21
C THR A 278 -0.07 -21.72 -10.19
N TYR A 279 0.21 -22.04 -8.93
CA TYR A 279 -0.69 -21.89 -7.79
C TYR A 279 0.11 -21.35 -6.61
N LEU A 280 -0.45 -20.36 -5.92
CA LEU A 280 0.14 -19.86 -4.69
C LEU A 280 -0.28 -20.74 -3.50
N THR A 281 0.63 -20.86 -2.52
CA THR A 281 0.35 -21.43 -1.20
C THR A 281 0.36 -20.35 -0.14
N CYS A 282 -0.06 -20.67 1.09
CA CYS A 282 -0.13 -19.69 2.18
C CYS A 282 1.23 -19.01 2.44
N SER A 283 2.36 -19.69 2.26
CA SER A 283 3.67 -19.05 2.39
C SER A 283 3.96 -18.00 1.32
N ASP A 284 3.41 -18.14 0.11
CA ASP A 284 3.66 -17.18 -0.98
C ASP A 284 2.91 -15.84 -0.78
N VAL A 285 1.90 -15.84 0.10
CA VAL A 285 1.04 -14.68 0.40
C VAL A 285 1.20 -14.23 1.86
N GLU A 286 2.33 -14.54 2.48
CA GLU A 286 2.67 -14.19 3.87
C GLU A 286 1.56 -14.58 4.88
N GLN A 287 0.95 -15.75 4.66
CA GLN A 287 -0.11 -16.32 5.52
C GLN A 287 -1.34 -15.41 5.67
N VAL A 288 -1.60 -14.51 4.72
CA VAL A 288 -2.70 -13.54 4.80
C VAL A 288 -4.08 -14.22 4.83
N VAL A 289 -4.22 -15.35 4.15
CA VAL A 289 -5.45 -16.15 4.05
C VAL A 289 -5.16 -17.64 4.24
N ALA A 290 -6.18 -18.38 4.67
CA ALA A 290 -6.13 -19.83 4.73
C ALA A 290 -6.09 -20.46 3.32
N GLN A 291 -5.46 -21.63 3.20
CA GLN A 291 -5.23 -22.30 1.91
C GLN A 291 -6.54 -22.59 1.17
N ASP A 292 -7.60 -22.97 1.89
CA ASP A 292 -8.92 -23.26 1.29
C ASP A 292 -9.54 -22.02 0.63
N TYR A 293 -9.32 -20.83 1.19
CA TYR A 293 -9.79 -19.58 0.59
C TYR A 293 -8.89 -19.16 -0.57
N LEU A 294 -7.57 -19.30 -0.43
CA LEU A 294 -6.63 -19.04 -1.52
C LEU A 294 -6.92 -19.91 -2.75
N ASP A 295 -7.26 -21.19 -2.54
CA ASP A 295 -7.61 -22.13 -3.61
C ASP A 295 -8.91 -21.72 -4.34
N ARG A 296 -9.90 -21.14 -3.64
CA ARG A 296 -11.09 -20.53 -4.27
C ARG A 296 -10.71 -19.28 -5.07
N LEU A 297 -9.86 -18.41 -4.52
CA LEU A 297 -9.43 -17.17 -5.20
C LEU A 297 -8.69 -17.44 -6.52
N GLN A 298 -7.96 -18.55 -6.62
CA GLN A 298 -7.17 -18.94 -7.80
C GLN A 298 -7.82 -20.07 -8.64
N GLU A 299 -9.12 -20.35 -8.42
CA GLU A 299 -9.81 -21.46 -9.10
C GLU A 299 -9.75 -21.31 -10.63
N HIS A 300 -9.97 -20.10 -11.13
CA HIS A 300 -10.07 -19.81 -12.57
C HIS A 300 -8.93 -18.96 -13.14
N GLN A 301 -8.09 -18.35 -12.29
CA GLN A 301 -7.04 -17.41 -12.69
C GLN A 301 -5.73 -17.74 -11.95
N GLU A 302 -4.59 -17.61 -12.64
CA GLU A 302 -3.28 -17.63 -11.97
C GLU A 302 -3.08 -16.31 -11.24
N LEU A 303 -2.65 -16.40 -9.98
CA LEU A 303 -2.37 -15.24 -9.15
C LEU A 303 -0.87 -14.98 -9.12
N GLU A 304 -0.51 -13.71 -9.14
CA GLU A 304 0.85 -13.25 -8.91
C GLU A 304 1.07 -12.94 -7.44
N ALA A 305 0.08 -12.31 -6.78
CA ALA A 305 0.14 -12.00 -5.36
C ALA A 305 -1.25 -11.77 -4.75
N VAL A 306 -1.32 -11.91 -3.43
CA VAL A 306 -2.49 -11.56 -2.61
C VAL A 306 -2.03 -10.80 -1.37
N TYR A 307 -2.60 -9.62 -1.14
CA TYR A 307 -2.32 -8.81 0.04
C TYR A 307 -3.62 -8.30 0.68
N LYS A 308 -3.55 -7.82 1.91
CA LYS A 308 -4.65 -7.06 2.50
C LYS A 308 -4.89 -5.79 1.67
N ALA A 309 -6.15 -5.46 1.43
CA ALA A 309 -6.48 -4.20 0.77
C ALA A 309 -6.01 -3.03 1.65
N SER A 310 -5.42 -2.00 1.04
CA SER A 310 -5.07 -0.78 1.75
C SER A 310 -6.32 -0.09 2.28
N SER A 311 -6.14 0.86 3.17
CA SER A 311 -7.23 1.51 3.90
C SER A 311 -8.14 2.34 3.01
N LEU A 312 -7.55 3.03 2.02
CA LEU A 312 -8.32 3.67 0.97
C LEU A 312 -9.04 2.65 0.10
N GLN A 313 -8.39 1.53 -0.27
CA GLN A 313 -9.05 0.47 -1.03
C GLN A 313 -10.24 -0.12 -0.26
N GLN A 314 -10.10 -0.37 1.05
CA GLN A 314 -11.19 -0.81 1.91
C GLN A 314 -12.35 0.19 1.92
N GLY A 315 -12.04 1.49 2.01
CA GLY A 315 -13.03 2.56 1.88
C GLY A 315 -13.76 2.52 0.54
N PHE A 316 -13.03 2.33 -0.56
CA PHE A 316 -13.61 2.22 -1.90
C PHE A 316 -14.47 0.97 -2.07
N ILE A 317 -14.03 -0.19 -1.58
CA ILE A 317 -14.80 -1.45 -1.61
C ILE A 317 -16.09 -1.28 -0.81
N TYR A 318 -16.01 -0.74 0.41
CA TYR A 318 -17.17 -0.47 1.25
C TYR A 318 -18.16 0.49 0.55
N HIS A 319 -17.65 1.54 -0.09
CA HIS A 319 -18.47 2.48 -0.86
C HIS A 319 -19.22 1.77 -2.00
N ALA A 320 -18.50 0.99 -2.81
CA ALA A 320 -19.08 0.23 -3.92
C ALA A 320 -20.16 -0.76 -3.45
N LEU A 321 -19.92 -1.48 -2.35
CA LEU A 321 -20.86 -2.47 -1.80
C LEU A 321 -22.12 -1.84 -1.19
N THR A 322 -22.01 -0.64 -0.62
CA THR A 322 -23.13 0.03 0.03
C THR A 322 -24.01 0.82 -0.94
N GLN A 323 -23.44 1.29 -2.05
CA GLN A 323 -24.15 2.16 -3.00
C GLN A 323 -24.61 1.48 -4.30
N GLY A 324 -24.08 0.29 -4.63
CA GLY A 324 -24.48 -0.45 -5.83
C GLY A 324 -24.14 0.26 -7.15
N ASP A 325 -24.84 -0.11 -8.23
CA ASP A 325 -24.53 0.33 -9.61
C ASP A 325 -24.72 1.84 -9.88
N THR A 326 -25.34 2.58 -8.96
CA THR A 326 -25.71 3.99 -9.16
C THR A 326 -24.60 5.01 -8.91
N ASP A 327 -23.44 4.58 -8.39
CA ASP A 327 -22.45 5.52 -7.91
C ASP A 327 -21.26 5.73 -8.86
N GLU A 328 -21.00 7.00 -9.18
CA GLU A 328 -19.89 7.49 -10.02
C GLU A 328 -18.62 7.85 -9.21
N ALA A 329 -18.66 7.80 -7.87
CA ALA A 329 -17.51 8.15 -7.05
C ALA A 329 -16.30 7.26 -7.37
N TYR A 330 -15.11 7.84 -7.23
CA TYR A 330 -13.83 7.15 -7.47
C TYR A 330 -13.62 6.58 -8.88
N ARG A 331 -14.47 6.94 -9.85
CA ARG A 331 -14.22 6.72 -11.27
C ARG A 331 -13.46 7.93 -11.80
N VAL A 332 -12.27 7.69 -12.33
CA VAL A 332 -11.43 8.72 -12.91
C VAL A 332 -11.48 8.59 -14.43
N GLN A 333 -11.79 9.68 -15.12
CA GLN A 333 -11.77 9.76 -16.58
C GLN A 333 -10.82 10.87 -17.01
N ILE A 334 -9.84 10.53 -17.83
CA ILE A 334 -8.90 11.46 -18.45
C ILE A 334 -9.07 11.34 -19.95
N SER A 335 -9.26 12.46 -20.63
CA SER A 335 -9.30 12.52 -22.08
C SER A 335 -8.30 13.52 -22.62
N TRP A 336 -7.67 13.16 -23.75
CA TRP A 336 -6.70 14.00 -24.43
C TRP A 336 -6.77 13.79 -25.94
N HIS A 337 -6.24 14.75 -26.68
CA HIS A 337 -6.12 14.69 -28.13
C HIS A 337 -4.68 14.43 -28.55
N TYR A 338 -4.50 13.53 -29.53
CA TYR A 338 -3.29 13.41 -30.32
C TYR A 338 -3.44 14.24 -31.60
N LYS A 339 -2.62 15.27 -31.78
CA LYS A 339 -2.56 16.08 -33.01
C LYS A 339 -1.52 15.53 -33.99
N SER A 340 -1.58 14.22 -34.21
CA SER A 340 -0.66 13.44 -35.05
C SER A 340 -1.37 12.17 -35.56
N ALA A 341 -0.77 11.50 -36.55
CA ALA A 341 -1.24 10.19 -36.96
C ALA A 341 -0.83 9.13 -35.93
N ILE A 342 -1.75 8.22 -35.58
CA ILE A 342 -1.51 7.16 -34.61
C ILE A 342 -1.62 5.78 -35.27
N ASP A 343 -0.62 4.93 -35.04
CA ASP A 343 -0.72 3.50 -35.33
C ASP A 343 -1.46 2.82 -34.18
N LYS A 344 -2.74 2.49 -34.42
CA LYS A 344 -3.61 1.87 -33.41
C LYS A 344 -3.08 0.52 -32.90
N SER A 345 -2.36 -0.24 -33.72
CA SER A 345 -1.87 -1.56 -33.35
C SER A 345 -0.68 -1.41 -32.39
N LYS A 346 0.27 -0.52 -32.72
CA LYS A 346 1.42 -0.23 -31.86
C LYS A 346 1.00 0.45 -30.55
N LEU A 347 -0.01 1.32 -30.57
CA LEU A 347 -0.51 1.95 -29.34
C LEU A 347 -1.22 0.92 -28.43
N LYS A 348 -2.04 0.03 -29.00
CA LYS A 348 -2.64 -1.08 -28.24
C LYS A 348 -1.57 -1.99 -27.63
N GLU A 349 -0.52 -2.29 -28.38
CA GLU A 349 0.61 -3.09 -27.90
C GLU A 349 1.36 -2.40 -26.76
N ALA A 350 1.59 -1.08 -26.83
CA ALA A 350 2.18 -0.32 -25.73
C ALA A 350 1.35 -0.41 -24.43
N TRP A 351 0.01 -0.39 -24.54
CA TRP A 351 -0.86 -0.64 -23.38
C TRP A 351 -0.78 -2.07 -22.84
N HIS A 352 -0.58 -3.08 -23.70
CA HIS A 352 -0.31 -4.45 -23.24
C HIS A 352 1.00 -4.55 -22.47
N TYR A 353 2.07 -3.89 -22.95
CA TYR A 353 3.33 -3.81 -22.22
C TYR A 353 3.16 -3.11 -20.86
N ALA A 354 2.39 -2.02 -20.81
CA ALA A 354 2.11 -1.32 -19.57
C ALA A 354 1.32 -2.19 -18.58
N GLN A 355 0.27 -2.87 -19.06
CA GLN A 355 -0.53 -3.78 -18.23
C GLN A 355 0.27 -4.96 -17.70
N ARG A 356 1.32 -5.43 -18.41
CA ARG A 356 2.24 -6.47 -17.92
C ARG A 356 3.28 -5.92 -16.96
N LYS A 357 3.81 -4.73 -17.23
CA LYS A 357 4.80 -4.08 -16.37
C LYS A 357 4.24 -3.75 -14.99
N TYR A 358 3.05 -3.16 -14.91
CA TYR A 358 2.50 -2.62 -13.67
C TYR A 358 1.43 -3.54 -13.04
N PRO A 359 1.73 -4.23 -11.91
CA PRO A 359 0.80 -5.16 -11.26
C PRO A 359 -0.54 -4.53 -10.86
N ALA A 360 -0.54 -3.24 -10.52
CA ALA A 360 -1.74 -2.50 -10.16
C ALA A 360 -2.84 -2.52 -11.25
N LEU A 361 -2.46 -2.66 -12.53
CA LEU A 361 -3.41 -2.75 -13.65
C LEU A 361 -4.08 -4.12 -13.81
N ARG A 362 -3.63 -5.12 -13.04
CA ARG A 362 -4.18 -6.49 -12.99
C ARG A 362 -4.89 -6.78 -11.67
N LEU A 363 -5.12 -5.74 -10.86
CA LEU A 363 -5.81 -5.86 -9.59
C LEU A 363 -7.30 -6.15 -9.77
N ARG A 364 -7.78 -6.94 -8.82
CA ARG A 364 -9.18 -7.09 -8.41
C ARG A 364 -9.24 -7.20 -6.89
N PHE A 365 -10.44 -7.18 -6.33
CA PHE A 365 -10.66 -7.19 -4.89
C PHE A 365 -11.54 -8.37 -4.48
N ALA A 366 -11.28 -8.89 -3.28
CA ALA A 366 -12.12 -9.93 -2.67
C ALA A 366 -12.47 -9.52 -1.24
N TRP A 367 -13.66 -9.86 -0.76
CA TRP A 367 -14.16 -9.38 0.54
C TRP A 367 -15.03 -10.41 1.28
N GLU A 368 -14.96 -11.71 0.91
CA GLU A 368 -15.76 -12.75 1.55
C GLU A 368 -15.38 -12.97 3.03
N GLU A 369 -14.08 -13.12 3.30
CA GLU A 369 -13.56 -13.29 4.67
C GLU A 369 -12.96 -11.98 5.20
N GLN A 370 -12.18 -11.31 4.38
CA GLN A 370 -11.58 -10.00 4.65
C GLN A 370 -11.35 -9.26 3.33
N MET A 371 -11.20 -7.94 3.37
CA MET A 371 -10.92 -7.12 2.19
C MET A 371 -9.47 -7.31 1.73
N LEU A 372 -9.31 -7.91 0.56
CA LEU A 372 -8.05 -8.27 -0.07
C LEU A 372 -7.92 -7.56 -1.40
N GLN A 373 -6.67 -7.25 -1.75
CA GLN A 373 -6.27 -6.96 -3.11
C GLN A 373 -5.63 -8.22 -3.71
N VAL A 374 -6.09 -8.62 -4.88
CA VAL A 374 -5.64 -9.81 -5.59
C VAL A 374 -5.05 -9.37 -6.93
N VAL A 375 -3.80 -9.74 -7.17
CA VAL A 375 -3.08 -9.44 -8.42
C VAL A 375 -3.15 -10.67 -9.31
N ASP A 376 -3.89 -10.59 -10.40
CA ASP A 376 -3.88 -11.64 -11.42
C ASP A 376 -2.56 -11.58 -12.21
N LYS A 377 -2.03 -12.75 -12.59
CA LYS A 377 -0.80 -12.84 -13.38
C LYS A 377 -0.98 -12.32 -14.81
N GLU A 378 -2.15 -12.53 -15.38
CA GLU A 378 -2.56 -11.99 -16.66
C GLU A 378 -3.99 -11.43 -16.56
N SER A 379 -4.27 -10.35 -17.28
CA SER A 379 -5.62 -9.79 -17.38
C SER A 379 -5.89 -9.32 -18.81
N ARG A 380 -7.17 -9.27 -19.18
CA ARG A 380 -7.60 -8.83 -20.51
C ARG A 380 -7.48 -7.30 -20.59
N LEU A 381 -6.85 -6.81 -21.66
CA LEU A 381 -6.84 -5.39 -21.96
C LEU A 381 -8.21 -4.94 -22.50
N ASN A 382 -8.87 -4.04 -21.78
CA ASN A 382 -10.11 -3.39 -22.21
C ASN A 382 -9.79 -2.23 -23.17
N TRP A 383 -9.56 -2.57 -24.44
CA TRP A 383 -9.22 -1.62 -25.51
C TRP A 383 -10.33 -1.50 -26.54
N ASN A 384 -10.78 -0.27 -26.79
CA ASN A 384 -11.76 0.08 -27.81
C ASN A 384 -11.16 1.01 -28.87
N TYR A 385 -11.55 0.81 -30.13
CA TYR A 385 -11.19 1.68 -31.24
C TYR A 385 -12.45 2.08 -32.00
N ILE A 386 -12.67 3.38 -32.14
CA ILE A 386 -13.86 3.95 -32.77
C ILE A 386 -13.41 4.94 -33.84
N GLU A 387 -14.10 4.99 -34.98
CA GLU A 387 -13.96 6.09 -35.94
C GLU A 387 -15.22 6.96 -35.83
N CYS A 388 -15.05 8.20 -35.37
CA CYS A 388 -16.14 9.15 -35.17
C CYS A 388 -15.57 10.56 -35.28
N ALA A 389 -16.17 11.39 -36.15
CA ALA A 389 -15.78 12.77 -36.37
C ALA A 389 -16.78 13.79 -35.82
N ASP A 390 -17.91 13.34 -35.26
CA ASP A 390 -18.91 14.20 -34.64
C ASP A 390 -18.55 14.45 -33.18
N GLU A 391 -18.22 15.70 -32.86
CA GLU A 391 -17.86 16.10 -31.51
C GLU A 391 -19.00 15.87 -30.51
N ALA A 392 -20.26 16.05 -30.92
CA ALA A 392 -21.40 15.81 -30.02
C ALA A 392 -21.52 14.33 -29.63
N GLU A 393 -21.27 13.43 -30.59
CA GLU A 393 -21.23 11.98 -30.34
C GLU A 393 -20.04 11.59 -29.45
N ILE A 394 -18.88 12.24 -29.61
CA ILE A 394 -17.71 12.02 -28.76
C ILE A 394 -18.01 12.45 -27.31
N GLN A 395 -18.66 13.59 -27.11
CA GLN A 395 -19.04 14.04 -25.76
C GLN A 395 -20.08 13.11 -25.12
N ASP A 396 -21.06 12.63 -25.89
CA ASP A 396 -22.02 11.62 -25.41
C ASP A 396 -21.33 10.27 -25.08
N LEU A 397 -20.37 9.84 -25.89
CA LEU A 397 -19.54 8.66 -25.62
C LEU A 397 -18.77 8.80 -24.31
N LYS A 398 -18.11 9.94 -24.07
CA LYS A 398 -17.41 10.21 -22.81
C LYS A 398 -18.34 10.12 -21.60
N ALA A 399 -19.51 10.76 -21.69
CA ALA A 399 -20.50 10.77 -20.62
C ALA A 399 -21.02 9.35 -20.34
N ARG A 400 -21.36 8.56 -21.37
CA ARG A 400 -21.82 7.17 -21.19
C ARG A 400 -20.74 6.24 -20.65
N ASP A 401 -19.50 6.38 -21.11
CA ASP A 401 -18.38 5.55 -20.64
C ASP A 401 -18.03 5.83 -19.17
N ARG A 402 -18.19 7.09 -18.72
CA ARG A 402 -18.05 7.52 -17.32
C ARG A 402 -19.07 6.82 -16.41
N LEU A 403 -20.31 6.66 -16.89
CA LEU A 403 -21.39 5.99 -16.17
C LEU A 403 -21.24 4.46 -16.13
N SER A 404 -20.36 3.89 -16.94
CA SER A 404 -20.17 2.43 -16.98
C SER A 404 -19.42 1.95 -15.73
N ALA A 405 -20.08 1.12 -14.92
CA ALA A 405 -19.55 0.61 -13.67
C ALA A 405 -18.32 -0.32 -13.87
N TYR A 406 -17.57 -0.50 -12.79
CA TYR A 406 -16.53 -1.52 -12.67
C TYR A 406 -16.99 -2.55 -11.65
N ASP A 407 -16.86 -3.83 -11.98
CA ASP A 407 -16.99 -4.90 -10.99
C ASP A 407 -15.65 -5.03 -10.28
N LEU A 408 -15.60 -4.66 -8.99
CA LEU A 408 -14.37 -4.73 -8.20
C LEU A 408 -13.90 -6.16 -7.96
N SER A 409 -14.76 -7.18 -8.14
CA SER A 409 -14.39 -8.58 -7.97
C SER A 409 -13.65 -9.18 -9.18
N GLU A 410 -13.66 -8.49 -10.30
CA GLU A 410 -13.04 -8.89 -11.56
C GLU A 410 -11.86 -7.97 -11.90
N SER A 411 -10.86 -8.48 -12.62
CA SER A 411 -9.78 -7.63 -13.13
C SER A 411 -10.25 -6.80 -14.34
N GLY A 412 -9.41 -5.86 -14.79
CA GLY A 412 -9.80 -4.92 -15.85
C GLY A 412 -10.48 -3.65 -15.33
N LEU A 413 -10.05 -3.17 -14.16
CA LEU A 413 -10.49 -1.93 -13.51
C LEU A 413 -10.01 -0.64 -14.22
N PHE A 414 -9.63 -0.75 -15.49
CA PHE A 414 -9.39 0.36 -16.40
C PHE A 414 -9.87 0.02 -17.82
N ARG A 415 -10.11 1.06 -18.62
CA ARG A 415 -10.53 0.97 -20.03
C ARG A 415 -9.86 2.07 -20.83
N VAL A 416 -9.48 1.73 -22.07
CA VAL A 416 -8.89 2.68 -23.02
C VAL A 416 -9.73 2.72 -24.29
N THR A 417 -10.20 3.89 -24.69
CA THR A 417 -10.94 4.11 -25.92
C THR A 417 -10.21 5.10 -26.80
N LEU A 418 -9.71 4.64 -27.95
CA LEU A 418 -9.10 5.48 -28.97
C LEU A 418 -10.13 5.81 -30.06
N ILE A 419 -10.43 7.09 -30.22
CA ILE A 419 -11.38 7.62 -31.20
C ILE A 419 -10.59 8.33 -32.30
N LYS A 420 -10.70 7.86 -33.53
CA LYS A 420 -10.16 8.54 -34.71
C LYS A 420 -11.20 9.53 -35.23
N GLN A 421 -10.90 10.82 -35.14
CA GLN A 421 -11.72 11.87 -35.73
C GLN A 421 -11.31 12.13 -37.18
N HIS A 422 -10.01 12.26 -37.43
CA HIS A 422 -9.42 12.48 -38.75
C HIS A 422 -8.09 11.74 -38.89
N ALA A 423 -7.42 11.87 -40.04
CA ALA A 423 -6.15 11.16 -40.31
C ALA A 423 -5.03 11.46 -39.29
N SER A 424 -5.00 12.68 -38.74
CA SER A 424 -3.99 13.14 -37.77
C SER A 424 -4.62 13.81 -36.55
N HIS A 425 -5.82 13.37 -36.19
CA HIS A 425 -6.53 13.85 -35.01
C HIS A 425 -7.27 12.69 -34.35
N TYR A 426 -6.84 12.33 -33.14
CA TYR A 426 -7.43 11.27 -32.34
C TYR A 426 -7.75 11.79 -30.96
N THR A 427 -8.85 11.35 -30.37
CA THR A 427 -9.12 11.50 -28.93
C THR A 427 -8.86 10.16 -28.27
N CYS A 428 -8.12 10.16 -27.18
CA CYS A 428 -7.97 8.99 -26.32
C CYS A 428 -8.66 9.26 -24.99
N ILE A 429 -9.46 8.29 -24.55
CA ILE A 429 -10.15 8.31 -23.26
C ILE A 429 -9.57 7.18 -22.43
N PHE A 430 -9.01 7.52 -21.28
CA PHE A 430 -8.58 6.59 -20.26
C PHE A 430 -9.54 6.69 -19.08
N ASN A 431 -10.17 5.57 -18.72
CA ASN A 431 -10.95 5.46 -17.52
C ASN A 431 -10.30 4.44 -16.59
N ASN A 432 -10.33 4.69 -15.30
CA ASN A 432 -9.92 3.73 -14.29
C ASN A 432 -10.72 3.90 -13.01
N HIS A 433 -10.76 2.84 -12.22
CA HIS A 433 -11.17 2.94 -10.82
C HIS A 433 -10.00 3.49 -9.98
N HIS A 434 -10.25 4.43 -9.07
CA HIS A 434 -9.21 5.04 -8.26
C HIS A 434 -8.54 4.03 -7.30
N ALA A 435 -9.21 2.90 -7.03
CA ALA A 435 -8.65 1.81 -6.20
C ALA A 435 -7.35 1.18 -6.72
N ILE A 436 -7.03 1.35 -8.01
CA ILE A 436 -5.84 0.77 -8.62
C ILE A 436 -4.72 1.79 -8.89
N LEU A 437 -5.03 3.07 -9.03
CA LEU A 437 -4.06 4.11 -9.41
C LEU A 437 -4.36 5.42 -8.69
N ASP A 438 -3.30 6.09 -8.24
CA ASP A 438 -3.34 7.51 -7.88
C ASP A 438 -2.86 8.42 -9.02
N GLY A 439 -2.98 9.74 -8.83
CA GLY A 439 -2.57 10.73 -9.84
C GLY A 439 -1.08 10.63 -10.24
N TRP A 440 -0.19 10.24 -9.30
CA TRP A 440 1.22 9.98 -9.62
C TRP A 440 1.38 8.74 -10.50
N GLY A 441 0.71 7.64 -10.12
CA GLY A 441 0.73 6.38 -10.86
C GLY A 441 0.17 6.51 -12.26
N VAL A 442 -0.84 7.37 -12.46
CA VAL A 442 -1.35 7.71 -13.79
C VAL A 442 -0.29 8.41 -14.64
N ALA A 443 0.47 9.38 -14.10
CA ALA A 443 1.54 10.05 -14.85
C ALA A 443 2.61 9.05 -15.30
N VAL A 444 3.12 8.25 -14.36
CA VAL A 444 4.11 7.19 -14.60
C VAL A 444 3.63 6.21 -15.68
N LEU A 445 2.38 5.78 -15.60
CA LEU A 445 1.77 4.89 -16.58
C LEU A 445 1.73 5.50 -17.98
N LEU A 446 1.26 6.74 -18.10
CA LEU A 446 1.11 7.40 -19.40
C LEU A 446 2.46 7.69 -20.04
N ASP A 447 3.46 8.12 -19.25
CA ASP A 447 4.84 8.29 -19.72
C ASP A 447 5.38 6.98 -20.29
N TYR A 448 5.21 5.87 -19.57
CA TYR A 448 5.65 4.56 -20.04
C TYR A 448 4.92 4.11 -21.32
N VAL A 449 3.61 4.35 -21.43
CA VAL A 449 2.81 4.00 -22.62
C VAL A 449 3.29 4.79 -23.84
N HIS A 450 3.46 6.11 -23.72
CA HIS A 450 3.88 6.94 -24.86
C HIS A 450 5.34 6.66 -25.26
N GLU A 451 6.22 6.42 -24.29
CA GLU A 451 7.60 6.04 -24.58
C GLU A 451 7.70 4.67 -25.27
N THR A 452 6.97 3.68 -24.74
CA THR A 452 6.90 2.35 -25.37
C THR A 452 6.30 2.43 -26.77
N TYR A 453 5.26 3.23 -26.97
CA TYR A 453 4.68 3.46 -28.30
C TYR A 453 5.70 4.06 -29.29
N LYS A 454 6.48 5.06 -28.86
CA LYS A 454 7.52 5.68 -29.70
C LYS A 454 8.59 4.66 -30.11
N ARG A 455 9.06 3.85 -29.17
CA ARG A 455 10.04 2.78 -29.44
C ARG A 455 9.48 1.71 -30.37
N LEU A 456 8.23 1.28 -30.16
CA LEU A 456 7.54 0.38 -31.08
C LEU A 456 7.40 1.00 -32.48
N CYS A 457 7.12 2.30 -32.58
CA CYS A 457 7.08 3.01 -33.87
C CYS A 457 8.43 3.03 -34.59
N ALA A 458 9.54 3.05 -33.84
CA ALA A 458 10.90 2.93 -34.34
C ALA A 458 11.33 1.47 -34.60
N ASP A 459 10.42 0.50 -34.47
CA ASP A 459 10.65 -0.94 -34.62
C ASP A 459 11.74 -1.48 -33.67
N GLU A 460 11.87 -0.88 -32.48
CA GLU A 460 12.76 -1.36 -31.42
C GLU A 460 12.17 -2.55 -30.65
N VAL A 461 13.04 -3.43 -30.15
CA VAL A 461 12.65 -4.51 -29.25
C VAL A 461 12.45 -3.94 -27.84
N ILE A 462 11.25 -4.14 -27.30
CA ILE A 462 10.93 -3.76 -25.92
C ILE A 462 11.29 -4.92 -25.00
N GLU A 463 12.26 -4.69 -24.12
CA GLU A 463 12.59 -5.62 -23.05
C GLU A 463 11.44 -5.64 -22.02
N SER A 464 10.99 -6.84 -21.66
CA SER A 464 9.98 -7.00 -20.61
C SER A 464 10.63 -6.71 -19.27
N SER A 465 10.13 -5.70 -18.57
CA SER A 465 10.50 -5.39 -17.19
C SER A 465 9.23 -5.36 -16.35
N GLU A 466 9.28 -5.90 -15.14
CA GLU A 466 8.18 -5.82 -14.17
C GLU A 466 8.46 -4.71 -13.15
N ASP A 467 7.40 -4.02 -12.73
CA ASP A 467 7.44 -3.09 -11.62
C ASP A 467 7.31 -3.85 -10.30
N VAL A 468 8.44 -4.03 -9.64
CA VAL A 468 8.52 -4.69 -8.32
C VAL A 468 8.09 -3.76 -7.18
N GLY A 469 8.06 -2.43 -7.41
CA GLY A 469 7.84 -1.45 -6.36
C GLY A 469 6.47 -1.56 -5.71
N TYR A 470 5.43 -1.91 -6.48
CA TYR A 470 4.08 -2.10 -5.94
C TYR A 470 3.99 -3.32 -5.02
N LEU A 471 4.43 -4.48 -5.48
CA LEU A 471 4.33 -5.73 -4.71
C LEU A 471 5.19 -5.69 -3.45
N GLU A 472 6.43 -5.19 -3.55
CA GLU A 472 7.32 -5.02 -2.39
C GLU A 472 6.73 -4.04 -1.36
N THR A 473 6.01 -3.02 -1.81
CA THR A 473 5.30 -2.11 -0.90
C THR A 473 4.20 -2.80 -0.13
N GLN A 474 3.34 -3.56 -0.82
CA GLN A 474 2.26 -4.26 -0.14
C GLN A 474 2.79 -5.33 0.81
N LYS A 475 3.85 -6.03 0.40
CA LYS A 475 4.58 -6.98 1.25
C LYS A 475 5.14 -6.30 2.50
N TYR A 476 5.87 -5.19 2.35
CA TYR A 476 6.45 -4.44 3.45
C TYR A 476 5.40 -3.94 4.46
N ILE A 477 4.28 -3.38 3.98
CA ILE A 477 3.19 -2.92 4.84
C ILE A 477 2.58 -4.10 5.61
N GLN A 478 2.39 -5.25 4.93
CA GLN A 478 1.79 -6.44 5.53
C GLN A 478 2.70 -7.09 6.60
N THR A 479 4.02 -7.09 6.41
CA THR A 479 4.97 -7.73 7.33
C THR A 479 5.42 -6.83 8.48
N THR A 480 5.46 -5.50 8.29
CA THR A 480 5.96 -4.57 9.32
C THR A 480 4.88 -4.00 10.24
N GLY A 481 3.61 -4.35 10.03
CA GLY A 481 2.50 -3.90 10.86
C GLY A 481 2.12 -2.42 10.70
N SER A 482 1.05 -2.03 11.41
CA SER A 482 0.42 -0.70 11.33
C SER A 482 1.06 0.31 12.29
N ASP A 483 1.11 1.60 11.88
CA ASP A 483 1.56 2.73 12.70
C ASP A 483 0.52 3.18 13.76
N LYS A 484 -0.42 2.29 14.10
CA LYS A 484 -1.60 2.58 14.94
C LYS A 484 -1.27 3.29 16.25
N PHE A 485 -0.22 2.88 16.97
CA PHE A 485 0.13 3.46 18.27
C PHE A 485 0.50 4.95 18.16
N TYR A 486 1.21 5.34 17.10
CA TYR A 486 1.51 6.74 16.81
C TYR A 486 0.22 7.54 16.61
N TRP A 487 -0.68 7.02 15.77
CA TRP A 487 -1.92 7.72 15.42
C TRP A 487 -2.93 7.80 16.57
N GLU A 488 -3.01 6.78 17.44
CA GLU A 488 -3.79 6.85 18.68
C GLU A 488 -3.26 7.96 19.60
N GLY A 489 -1.93 8.09 19.72
CA GLY A 489 -1.30 9.20 20.44
C GLY A 489 -1.56 10.56 19.79
N TYR A 490 -1.44 10.68 18.46
CA TYR A 490 -1.68 11.91 17.71
C TYR A 490 -3.14 12.37 17.83
N LEU A 491 -4.11 11.45 17.66
CA LEU A 491 -5.53 11.74 17.76
C LEU A 491 -5.99 12.06 19.18
N SER A 492 -5.27 11.61 20.21
CA SER A 492 -5.56 11.99 21.60
C SER A 492 -5.41 13.49 21.88
N GLN A 493 -4.79 14.24 20.96
CA GLN A 493 -4.65 15.70 21.02
C GLN A 493 -5.90 16.45 20.52
N LEU A 494 -6.87 15.74 19.95
CA LEU A 494 -8.10 16.32 19.43
C LEU A 494 -9.10 16.60 20.57
N ASP A 495 -9.23 17.87 20.94
CA ASP A 495 -10.12 18.35 22.00
C ASP A 495 -11.50 18.77 21.45
N GLU A 496 -11.56 19.24 20.20
CA GLU A 496 -12.77 19.78 19.58
C GLU A 496 -12.84 19.42 18.08
N ARG A 497 -14.06 19.21 17.57
CA ARG A 497 -14.32 19.11 16.13
C ARG A 497 -14.86 20.42 15.57
N VAL A 498 -14.43 20.75 14.36
CA VAL A 498 -14.95 21.91 13.62
C VAL A 498 -16.41 21.70 13.27
N CYS A 499 -17.27 22.67 13.63
CA CYS A 499 -18.66 22.71 13.18
C CYS A 499 -18.78 23.54 11.90
N LEU A 500 -19.12 22.91 10.77
CA LEU A 500 -19.32 23.61 9.49
C LEU A 500 -20.78 23.94 9.20
N ASP A 501 -21.69 23.71 10.16
CA ASP A 501 -23.14 23.87 9.96
C ASP A 501 -23.53 25.32 9.60
N GLY A 502 -22.71 26.30 10.00
CA GLY A 502 -22.86 27.70 9.61
C GLY A 502 -22.66 27.97 8.12
N LEU A 503 -21.98 27.08 7.39
CA LEU A 503 -21.76 27.14 5.94
C LEU A 503 -22.88 26.45 5.16
N VAL A 504 -23.72 25.66 5.82
CA VAL A 504 -24.83 24.95 5.17
C VAL A 504 -25.92 25.94 4.79
N LYS A 505 -26.60 25.68 3.67
CA LYS A 505 -27.74 26.48 3.19
C LYS A 505 -28.73 26.78 4.32
N PRO A 506 -29.30 28.00 4.41
CA PRO A 506 -30.14 28.41 5.53
C PRO A 506 -31.31 27.47 5.88
N GLY A 507 -31.87 26.75 4.90
CA GLY A 507 -32.96 25.78 5.10
C GLY A 507 -32.54 24.36 5.47
N LEU A 508 -31.23 24.09 5.56
CA LEU A 508 -30.65 22.76 5.84
C LEU A 508 -29.70 22.79 7.05
N ARG A 509 -29.77 23.82 7.89
CA ARG A 509 -28.86 23.98 9.04
C ARG A 509 -29.00 22.92 10.13
N ASP A 510 -30.09 22.14 10.11
CA ASP A 510 -30.28 21.00 11.01
C ASP A 510 -29.56 19.73 10.49
N VAL A 511 -29.01 19.76 9.27
CA VAL A 511 -28.23 18.66 8.70
C VAL A 511 -26.80 18.74 9.22
N VAL A 512 -26.36 17.68 9.91
CA VAL A 512 -24.99 17.53 10.39
C VAL A 512 -24.10 17.12 9.22
N VAL A 513 -23.11 17.95 8.88
CA VAL A 513 -22.23 17.72 7.71
C VAL A 513 -21.49 16.37 7.80
N SER A 514 -21.09 15.96 9.00
CA SER A 514 -20.35 14.70 9.24
C SER A 514 -21.17 13.44 9.01
N GLU A 515 -22.50 13.55 9.06
CA GLU A 515 -23.44 12.45 8.75
C GLU A 515 -23.76 12.38 7.25
N TYR A 516 -23.36 13.39 6.47
CA TYR A 516 -23.61 13.46 5.03
C TYR A 516 -22.65 12.57 4.24
N LYS A 517 -23.02 11.29 4.13
CA LYS A 517 -22.22 10.24 3.50
C LYS A 517 -22.48 10.08 2.00
N TYR A 518 -23.50 10.73 1.44
CA TYR A 518 -23.87 10.53 0.04
C TYR A 518 -23.94 11.84 -0.73
N ILE A 519 -23.04 11.99 -1.71
CA ILE A 519 -22.97 13.19 -2.56
C ILE A 519 -23.70 12.92 -3.86
N HIS A 520 -24.90 13.49 -4.00
CA HIS A 520 -25.69 13.35 -5.23
C HIS A 520 -25.08 14.18 -6.35
N LYS A 521 -24.77 15.45 -6.07
CA LYS A 521 -24.32 16.40 -7.07
C LYS A 521 -23.13 17.21 -6.58
N THR A 522 -22.00 17.03 -7.25
CA THR A 522 -20.79 17.80 -7.01
C THR A 522 -20.77 19.04 -7.91
N GLN A 523 -20.32 20.15 -7.38
CA GLN A 523 -19.99 21.37 -8.11
C GLN A 523 -18.56 21.78 -7.78
N GLU A 524 -18.00 22.63 -8.63
CA GLU A 524 -16.63 23.11 -8.52
C GLU A 524 -16.61 24.63 -8.65
N GLN A 525 -15.76 25.30 -7.86
CA GLN A 525 -15.40 26.69 -8.06
C GLN A 525 -13.88 26.83 -8.01
N GLN A 526 -13.32 27.56 -8.98
CA GLN A 526 -11.88 27.73 -9.10
C GLN A 526 -11.44 29.14 -8.70
N LEU A 527 -10.35 29.20 -7.95
CA LEU A 527 -9.58 30.40 -7.66
C LEU A 527 -8.21 30.28 -8.33
N VAL A 528 -7.96 31.12 -9.34
CA VAL A 528 -6.65 31.22 -9.98
C VAL A 528 -5.84 32.29 -9.25
N LEU A 529 -4.70 31.91 -8.65
CA LEU A 529 -3.82 32.88 -8.01
C LEU A 529 -3.12 33.72 -9.08
N SER A 530 -2.99 35.03 -8.82
CA SER A 530 -2.19 35.89 -9.70
C SER A 530 -0.73 35.44 -9.70
N GLN A 531 -0.04 35.64 -10.81
CA GLN A 531 1.39 35.31 -10.93
C GLN A 531 2.23 36.00 -9.85
N SER A 532 1.92 37.26 -9.52
CA SER A 532 2.60 37.98 -8.44
C SER A 532 2.43 37.28 -7.09
N LEU A 533 1.19 36.90 -6.73
CA LEU A 533 0.90 36.25 -5.46
C LEU A 533 1.58 34.88 -5.36
N LYS A 534 1.60 34.11 -6.46
CA LYS A 534 2.32 32.84 -6.56
C LYS A 534 3.82 33.03 -6.29
N ILE A 535 4.45 33.98 -6.96
CA ILE A 535 5.89 34.28 -6.79
C ILE A 535 6.18 34.68 -5.35
N ASP A 536 5.37 35.57 -4.77
CA ASP A 536 5.54 36.02 -3.39
C ASP A 536 5.40 34.88 -2.37
N LEU A 537 4.47 33.95 -2.59
CA LEU A 537 4.33 32.74 -1.75
C LEU A 537 5.54 31.80 -1.88
N ILE A 538 6.09 31.65 -3.09
CA ILE A 538 7.31 30.85 -3.32
C ILE A 538 8.51 31.50 -2.62
N LEU A 539 8.66 32.82 -2.72
CA LEU A 539 9.72 33.56 -2.04
C LEU A 539 9.58 33.46 -0.51
N LEU A 540 8.35 33.57 0.01
CA LEU A 540 8.08 33.38 1.44
C LEU A 540 8.45 31.97 1.91
N SER A 541 8.07 30.96 1.13
CA SER A 541 8.44 29.55 1.36
C SER A 541 9.96 29.39 1.48
N GLN A 542 10.73 29.96 0.55
CA GLN A 542 12.20 29.92 0.55
C GLN A 542 12.82 30.71 1.71
N GLU A 543 12.34 31.93 1.99
CA GLU A 543 12.88 32.79 3.06
C GLU A 543 12.70 32.18 4.44
N ARG A 544 11.59 31.46 4.65
CA ARG A 544 11.20 30.93 5.96
C ARG A 544 11.45 29.43 6.13
N GLY A 545 11.94 28.74 5.09
CA GLY A 545 12.22 27.31 5.13
C GLY A 545 10.97 26.44 5.28
N VAL A 546 9.83 26.88 4.75
CA VAL A 546 8.55 26.15 4.80
C VAL A 546 8.06 25.84 3.39
N THR A 547 7.26 24.81 3.20
CA THR A 547 6.70 24.41 1.90
C THR A 547 5.46 25.21 1.55
N LEU A 548 5.21 25.38 0.24
CA LEU A 548 3.96 25.97 -0.24
C LEU A 548 2.74 25.16 0.24
N ASN A 549 2.85 23.83 0.30
CA ASN A 549 1.82 22.95 0.85
C ASN A 549 1.45 23.35 2.30
N ALA A 550 2.44 23.51 3.18
CA ALA A 550 2.19 23.91 4.58
C ALA A 550 1.53 25.30 4.69
N ILE A 551 1.90 26.26 3.83
CA ILE A 551 1.28 27.59 3.79
C ILE A 551 -0.20 27.50 3.37
N LEU A 552 -0.51 26.73 2.33
CA LEU A 552 -1.87 26.55 1.83
C LEU A 552 -2.74 25.78 2.82
N GLN A 553 -2.18 24.75 3.47
CA GLN A 553 -2.84 24.02 4.56
C GLN A 553 -3.20 24.96 5.70
N TYR A 554 -2.25 25.78 6.17
CA TYR A 554 -2.53 26.77 7.20
C TYR A 554 -3.67 27.71 6.79
N ALA A 555 -3.64 28.23 5.55
CA ALA A 555 -4.69 29.10 5.05
C ALA A 555 -6.06 28.39 5.04
N TRP A 556 -6.10 27.10 4.67
CA TRP A 556 -7.33 26.32 4.67
C TRP A 556 -7.87 26.09 6.07
N HIS A 557 -7.03 25.59 6.96
CA HIS A 557 -7.35 25.42 8.38
C HIS A 557 -7.81 26.73 9.01
N LYS A 558 -7.20 27.87 8.66
CA LYS A 558 -7.60 29.17 9.17
C LYS A 558 -8.99 29.59 8.69
N VAL A 559 -9.32 29.37 7.42
CA VAL A 559 -10.66 29.62 6.88
C VAL A 559 -11.71 28.79 7.62
N LEU A 560 -11.43 27.50 7.87
CA LEU A 560 -12.33 26.62 8.62
C LEU A 560 -12.50 27.07 10.07
N SER A 561 -11.42 27.50 10.74
CA SER A 561 -11.49 28.08 12.10
C SER A 561 -12.36 29.34 12.15
N VAL A 562 -12.28 30.21 11.14
CA VAL A 562 -13.07 31.44 11.06
C VAL A 562 -14.57 31.14 10.93
N TYR A 563 -14.94 30.22 10.03
CA TYR A 563 -16.36 29.91 9.80
C TYR A 563 -16.95 28.96 10.83
N GLY A 564 -16.16 28.03 11.36
CA GLY A 564 -16.60 27.06 12.37
C GLY A 564 -16.41 27.51 13.82
N TYR A 565 -15.86 28.72 14.04
CA TYR A 565 -15.57 29.28 15.36
C TYR A 565 -14.82 28.31 16.30
N SER A 566 -13.92 27.50 15.76
CA SER A 566 -13.17 26.52 16.53
C SER A 566 -11.71 26.91 16.70
N ARG A 567 -11.15 26.58 17.87
CA ARG A 567 -9.74 26.79 18.21
C ARG A 567 -8.84 25.70 17.64
N GLN A 568 -9.42 24.56 17.26
CA GLN A 568 -8.70 23.44 16.69
C GLN A 568 -9.42 22.99 15.42
N THR A 569 -8.67 22.57 14.42
CA THR A 569 -9.25 22.19 13.13
C THR A 569 -8.63 20.89 12.65
N THR A 570 -9.45 20.00 12.11
CA THR A 570 -9.00 18.72 11.56
C THR A 570 -9.40 18.63 10.10
N VAL A 571 -8.42 18.39 9.24
CA VAL A 571 -8.60 18.26 7.79
C VAL A 571 -7.95 16.95 7.34
N GLY A 572 -8.62 16.22 6.44
CA GLY A 572 -8.02 15.08 5.79
C GLY A 572 -6.98 15.54 4.78
N THR A 573 -5.72 15.22 5.02
CA THR A 573 -4.61 15.54 4.14
C THR A 573 -4.19 14.31 3.37
N VAL A 574 -4.05 14.45 2.04
CA VAL A 574 -3.53 13.38 1.19
C VAL A 574 -2.01 13.44 1.20
N ILE A 575 -1.37 12.37 1.68
CA ILE A 575 0.08 12.15 1.65
C ILE A 575 0.45 11.19 0.50
N SER A 576 1.70 11.21 0.04
CA SER A 576 2.12 10.44 -1.15
C SER A 576 2.13 8.93 -0.92
N GLY A 577 2.42 8.49 0.31
CA GLY A 577 2.63 7.08 0.66
C GLY A 577 3.83 6.41 -0.01
N ARG A 578 4.76 7.21 -0.58
CA ARG A 578 5.93 6.73 -1.33
C ARG A 578 7.26 6.87 -0.58
N ASN A 579 7.24 7.25 0.71
CA ASN A 579 8.43 7.42 1.55
C ASN A 579 8.84 6.13 2.30
N LEU A 580 8.51 4.97 1.73
CA LEU A 580 8.87 3.66 2.30
C LEU A 580 10.29 3.28 1.87
N PRO A 581 11.02 2.45 2.64
CA PRO A 581 12.39 2.05 2.34
C PRO A 581 12.44 1.00 1.21
N ILE A 582 11.94 1.36 0.03
CA ILE A 582 11.81 0.51 -1.14
C ILE A 582 12.36 1.29 -2.35
N ASP A 583 13.21 0.64 -3.13
CA ASP A 583 13.88 1.28 -4.25
C ASP A 583 12.90 1.64 -5.38
N ASN A 584 13.14 2.80 -6.00
CA ASN A 584 12.46 3.28 -7.21
C ASN A 584 10.92 3.42 -7.10
N LEU A 585 10.36 3.63 -5.90
CA LEU A 585 8.91 3.85 -5.75
C LEU A 585 8.35 5.03 -6.55
N GLU A 586 9.16 6.03 -6.86
CA GLU A 586 8.76 7.16 -7.71
C GLU A 586 8.43 6.75 -9.15
N GLN A 587 8.93 5.61 -9.62
CA GLN A 587 8.71 5.08 -10.98
C GLN A 587 7.66 3.95 -11.01
N SER A 588 7.06 3.64 -9.86
CA SER A 588 6.02 2.62 -9.72
C SER A 588 4.62 3.18 -9.97
N ALA A 589 3.75 2.40 -10.60
CA ALA A 589 2.34 2.75 -10.80
C ALA A 589 1.43 1.91 -9.90
N GLY A 590 0.60 2.60 -9.12
CA GLY A 590 -0.35 1.99 -8.20
C GLY A 590 -1.07 3.03 -7.36
N LEU A 591 -1.92 2.58 -6.44
CA LEU A 591 -2.49 3.44 -5.40
C LEU A 591 -1.57 3.42 -4.18
N TYR A 592 -0.84 4.53 -3.97
CA TYR A 592 0.07 4.73 -2.85
C TYR A 592 -0.40 5.78 -1.88
N ILE A 593 -1.10 6.81 -2.37
CA ILE A 593 -1.58 7.89 -1.53
C ILE A 593 -2.31 7.35 -0.30
N ASN A 594 -2.23 8.06 0.81
CA ASN A 594 -3.03 7.79 1.99
C ASN A 594 -3.67 9.09 2.45
N THR A 595 -4.85 9.02 3.08
CA THR A 595 -5.53 10.18 3.65
C THR A 595 -5.47 10.11 5.16
N VAL A 596 -4.80 11.09 5.75
CA VAL A 596 -4.51 11.13 7.19
C VAL A 596 -5.03 12.43 7.81
N PRO A 597 -5.47 12.42 9.08
CA PRO A 597 -5.93 13.62 9.75
C PRO A 597 -4.73 14.54 10.04
N LEU A 598 -4.87 15.81 9.69
CA LEU A 598 -3.97 16.88 10.13
C LEU A 598 -4.71 17.75 11.14
N ILE A 599 -4.15 17.92 12.34
CA ILE A 599 -4.73 18.73 13.42
C ILE A 599 -3.97 20.06 13.52
N VAL A 600 -4.68 21.18 13.45
CA VAL A 600 -4.08 22.52 13.59
C VAL A 600 -4.77 23.31 14.68
N ASN A 601 -3.95 23.80 15.64
CA ASN A 601 -4.36 24.67 16.73
C ASN A 601 -4.21 26.15 16.34
N HIS A 602 -5.28 26.93 16.52
CA HIS A 602 -5.36 28.37 16.23
C HIS A 602 -5.20 29.20 17.50
N ASP A 603 -4.05 29.05 18.14
CA ASP A 603 -3.70 29.72 19.39
C ASP A 603 -2.94 31.06 19.19
N GLU A 604 -2.35 31.58 20.26
CA GLU A 604 -1.63 32.86 20.30
C GLU A 604 -0.19 32.78 19.76
N ARG A 605 0.24 31.64 19.18
CA ARG A 605 1.56 31.51 18.54
C ARG A 605 1.67 32.37 17.30
N LYS A 606 2.91 32.61 16.88
CA LYS A 606 3.17 33.26 15.59
C LYS A 606 2.74 32.32 14.48
N ILE A 607 2.19 32.90 13.42
CA ILE A 607 1.69 32.13 12.28
C ILE A 607 2.78 31.26 11.67
N ILE A 608 4.01 31.79 11.56
CA ILE A 608 5.13 31.01 11.01
C ILE A 608 5.44 29.76 11.83
N ASP A 609 5.36 29.83 13.17
CA ASP A 609 5.62 28.69 14.04
C ASP A 609 4.56 27.58 13.82
N VAL A 610 3.31 27.98 13.55
CA VAL A 610 2.23 27.04 13.22
C VAL A 610 2.42 26.41 11.84
N ILE A 611 2.86 27.19 10.83
CA ILE A 611 3.16 26.66 9.48
C ILE A 611 4.34 25.68 9.54
N GLN A 612 5.36 25.95 10.35
CA GLN A 612 6.48 25.04 10.57
C GLN A 612 6.01 23.74 11.24
N GLN A 613 5.16 23.83 12.27
CA GLN A 613 4.57 22.64 12.89
C GLN A 613 3.75 21.82 11.88
N ILE A 614 2.94 22.47 11.04
CA ILE A 614 2.17 21.78 9.99
C ILE A 614 3.10 20.98 9.06
N GLN A 615 4.23 21.57 8.68
CA GLN A 615 5.22 20.88 7.84
C GLN A 615 5.83 19.67 8.56
N GLU A 616 6.20 19.83 9.84
CA GLU A 616 6.71 18.72 10.66
C GLU A 616 5.67 17.61 10.80
N ASP A 617 4.42 17.94 11.10
CA ASP A 617 3.33 16.97 11.22
C ASP A 617 3.07 16.23 9.90
N ILE A 618 3.14 16.91 8.75
CA ILE A 618 3.03 16.26 7.43
C ILE A 618 4.23 15.33 7.18
N ASN A 619 5.44 15.71 7.59
CA ASN A 619 6.63 14.87 7.45
C ASN A 619 6.53 13.61 8.33
N GLU A 620 6.14 13.76 9.60
CA GLU A 620 5.90 12.65 10.52
C GLU A 620 4.79 11.73 10.01
N ALA A 621 3.70 12.30 9.47
CA ALA A 621 2.62 11.52 8.87
C ALA A 621 3.08 10.71 7.65
N ASN A 622 4.04 11.21 6.85
CA ASN A 622 4.63 10.43 5.76
C ASN A 622 5.46 9.24 6.28
N SER A 623 6.21 9.43 7.37
CA SER A 623 6.97 8.36 8.05
C SER A 623 6.05 7.33 8.71
N HIS A 624 4.85 7.74 9.13
CA HIS A 624 3.81 6.90 9.74
C HIS A 624 2.63 6.62 8.80
N SER A 625 2.91 6.41 7.52
CA SER A 625 1.89 6.26 6.48
C SER A 625 1.20 4.89 6.47
N LYS A 626 1.65 3.92 7.28
CA LYS A 626 1.10 2.54 7.34
C LYS A 626 -0.11 2.44 8.27
N VAL A 627 -1.02 3.41 8.20
CA VAL A 627 -2.22 3.42 9.05
C VAL A 627 -3.50 3.25 8.24
N ASN A 628 -4.48 2.60 8.86
CA ASN A 628 -5.81 2.50 8.33
C ASN A 628 -6.77 3.53 8.87
N LEU A 629 -7.22 4.43 7.98
CA LEU A 629 -8.21 5.45 8.33
C LEU A 629 -9.48 4.86 8.95
N ALA A 630 -9.93 3.68 8.49
CA ALA A 630 -11.06 2.98 9.07
C ALA A 630 -10.78 2.50 10.50
N GLU A 631 -9.55 2.08 10.82
CA GLU A 631 -9.14 1.73 12.18
C GLU A 631 -9.09 2.95 13.11
N LEU A 632 -8.81 4.13 12.56
CA LEU A 632 -8.84 5.39 13.31
C LEU A 632 -10.27 5.89 13.59
N GLN A 633 -11.26 5.42 12.85
CA GLN A 633 -12.68 5.79 12.98
C GLN A 633 -13.44 4.84 13.92
N SER A 634 -13.07 4.85 15.21
CA SER A 634 -13.58 3.89 16.22
C SER A 634 -15.10 3.90 16.46
N SER A 635 -15.83 4.92 15.99
CA SER A 635 -17.28 5.09 16.22
C SER A 635 -18.11 5.22 14.93
N GLY A 636 -17.53 4.96 13.75
CA GLY A 636 -18.25 5.08 12.47
C GLY A 636 -18.55 6.52 12.00
N GLU A 637 -18.08 7.51 12.75
CA GLU A 637 -18.08 8.94 12.42
C GLU A 637 -16.79 9.31 11.68
N ARG A 638 -16.90 10.12 10.61
CA ARG A 638 -15.73 10.65 9.89
C ARG A 638 -14.85 11.47 10.82
N LEU A 639 -13.52 11.34 10.75
CA LEU A 639 -12.59 12.14 11.57
C LEU A 639 -12.50 13.60 11.12
N PHE A 640 -12.84 13.87 9.87
CA PHE A 640 -12.81 15.18 9.24
C PHE A 640 -13.88 15.25 8.15
N ASP A 641 -14.44 16.44 7.96
CA ASP A 641 -15.52 16.70 7.01
C ASP A 641 -15.03 17.31 5.69
N THR A 642 -13.74 17.62 5.63
CA THR A 642 -13.10 18.31 4.52
C THR A 642 -11.75 17.69 4.18
N LEU A 643 -11.45 17.68 2.89
CA LEU A 643 -10.15 17.24 2.35
C LEU A 643 -9.33 18.43 1.86
N PHE A 644 -8.01 18.30 2.01
CA PHE A 644 -7.04 19.12 1.31
C PHE A 644 -6.09 18.22 0.51
N VAL A 645 -6.03 18.48 -0.80
CA VAL A 645 -5.20 17.72 -1.75
C VAL A 645 -4.24 18.69 -2.43
N TYR A 646 -2.93 18.44 -2.31
CA TYR A 646 -1.90 19.18 -3.03
C TYR A 646 -1.36 18.31 -4.16
N GLU A 647 -1.82 18.55 -5.38
CA GLU A 647 -1.39 17.80 -6.55
C GLU A 647 -0.10 18.41 -7.11
N ASN A 648 1.02 17.75 -6.82
CA ASN A 648 2.32 18.06 -7.41
C ASN A 648 2.72 17.05 -8.49
N TYR A 649 1.75 16.34 -9.07
CA TYR A 649 1.99 15.25 -10.01
C TYR A 649 2.30 15.79 -11.41
N PRO A 650 3.26 15.19 -12.14
CA PRO A 650 3.68 15.68 -13.45
C PRO A 650 2.70 15.34 -14.59
N VAL A 651 1.46 14.92 -14.33
CA VAL A 651 0.51 14.49 -15.39
C VAL A 651 0.44 15.50 -16.54
N SER A 652 0.30 16.80 -16.24
CA SER A 652 0.33 17.85 -17.27
C SER A 652 1.70 17.99 -17.94
N GLN A 653 2.79 17.82 -17.19
CA GLN A 653 4.16 17.87 -17.71
C GLN A 653 4.47 16.72 -18.68
N SER A 654 4.03 15.49 -18.36
CA SER A 654 4.09 14.29 -19.21
C SER A 654 3.53 14.58 -20.61
N PHE A 655 2.42 15.31 -20.70
CA PHE A 655 1.81 15.70 -21.97
C PHE A 655 2.48 16.89 -22.67
N THR A 656 3.15 17.79 -21.93
CA THR A 656 3.80 18.99 -22.53
C THR A 656 5.18 18.73 -23.12
N HIS A 657 5.90 17.69 -22.68
CA HIS A 657 7.27 17.40 -23.14
C HIS A 657 7.35 16.40 -24.30
N ASP A 658 6.22 15.90 -24.81
CA ASP A 658 6.25 14.86 -25.85
C ASP A 658 6.48 15.42 -27.26
N GLN A 659 7.76 15.48 -27.67
CA GLN A 659 8.19 15.84 -29.02
C GLN A 659 7.90 14.70 -30.01
N GLY A 660 6.64 14.53 -30.41
CA GLY A 660 6.27 13.59 -31.46
C GLY A 660 4.77 13.36 -31.60
N LEU A 661 4.05 13.25 -30.47
CA LEU A 661 2.62 12.97 -30.49
C LEU A 661 1.72 14.22 -30.46
N ASN A 662 2.27 15.39 -30.11
CA ASN A 662 1.55 16.67 -29.97
C ASN A 662 0.27 16.50 -29.12
N ILE A 663 0.46 16.08 -27.86
CA ILE A 663 -0.64 15.75 -26.97
C ILE A 663 -1.24 17.02 -26.33
N CYS A 664 -2.56 17.06 -26.21
CA CYS A 664 -3.29 18.13 -25.53
C CYS A 664 -4.33 17.50 -24.60
N ILE A 665 -4.24 17.74 -23.29
CA ILE A 665 -5.31 17.37 -22.36
C ILE A 665 -6.59 18.08 -22.79
N ASP A 666 -7.69 17.35 -22.76
CA ASP A 666 -9.03 17.86 -23.02
C ASP A 666 -9.78 18.04 -21.71
N GLU A 667 -9.99 16.95 -20.97
CA GLU A 667 -10.78 16.93 -19.73
C GLU A 667 -10.23 15.91 -18.73
N VAL A 668 -10.25 16.26 -17.44
CA VAL A 668 -10.03 15.35 -16.31
C VAL A 668 -11.24 15.43 -15.40
N VAL A 669 -11.89 14.30 -15.15
CA VAL A 669 -13.07 14.23 -14.28
C VAL A 669 -12.85 13.21 -13.18
N GLU A 670 -13.02 13.68 -11.95
CA GLU A 670 -12.92 12.88 -10.73
C GLU A 670 -13.93 13.43 -9.70
N LYS A 671 -14.82 12.56 -9.24
CA LYS A 671 -15.78 12.83 -8.18
C LYS A 671 -15.23 12.35 -6.82
N LEU A 672 -15.12 13.27 -5.87
CA LEU A 672 -14.72 12.99 -4.48
C LEU A 672 -15.96 12.72 -3.60
N ASP A 673 -15.80 11.89 -2.57
CA ASP A 673 -16.85 11.50 -1.61
C ASP A 673 -16.91 12.40 -0.35
N TYR A 674 -16.28 13.58 -0.38
CA TYR A 674 -16.29 14.53 0.74
C TYR A 674 -17.15 15.76 0.42
N PRO A 675 -17.99 16.23 1.37
CA PRO A 675 -18.90 17.37 1.14
C PRO A 675 -18.18 18.63 0.70
N LEU A 676 -16.91 18.78 1.10
CA LEU A 676 -16.03 19.89 0.78
C LEU A 676 -14.60 19.37 0.59
N ALA A 677 -13.96 19.71 -0.52
CA ALA A 677 -12.58 19.33 -0.80
C ALA A 677 -11.85 20.43 -1.56
N LEU A 678 -10.71 20.87 -1.03
CA LEU A 678 -9.85 21.86 -1.68
C LEU A 678 -8.68 21.15 -2.36
N VAL A 679 -8.60 21.27 -3.68
CA VAL A 679 -7.54 20.72 -4.52
C VAL A 679 -6.66 21.85 -5.03
N ALA A 680 -5.37 21.81 -4.72
CA ALA A 680 -4.37 22.78 -5.15
C ALA A 680 -3.46 22.15 -6.20
N TYR A 681 -3.34 22.76 -7.38
CA TYR A 681 -2.57 22.22 -8.50
C TYR A 681 -1.98 23.31 -9.39
N ASN A 682 -0.92 22.97 -10.11
CA ASN A 682 -0.39 23.82 -11.18
C ASN A 682 -1.10 23.49 -12.50
N LYS A 683 -1.61 24.53 -13.17
CA LYS A 683 -2.16 24.44 -14.52
C LYS A 683 -1.41 25.43 -15.42
N ASP A 684 -0.63 24.88 -16.35
CA ASP A 684 0.29 25.65 -17.18
C ASP A 684 1.25 26.50 -16.29
N GLU A 685 1.30 27.81 -16.51
CA GLU A 685 2.09 28.73 -15.66
C GLU A 685 1.36 29.15 -14.38
N ASN A 686 0.04 28.92 -14.27
CA ASN A 686 -0.80 29.42 -13.17
C ASN A 686 -0.93 28.40 -12.02
N PHE A 687 -1.07 28.91 -10.80
CA PHE A 687 -1.41 28.09 -9.64
C PHE A 687 -2.90 28.22 -9.36
N SER A 688 -3.63 27.11 -9.39
CA SER A 688 -5.09 27.08 -9.26
C SER A 688 -5.51 26.30 -8.02
N LEU A 689 -6.59 26.78 -7.40
CA LEU A 689 -7.25 26.14 -6.27
C LEU A 689 -8.67 25.83 -6.69
N SER A 690 -9.05 24.56 -6.65
CA SER A 690 -10.38 24.07 -6.96
C SER A 690 -11.07 23.64 -5.68
N LEU A 691 -12.17 24.32 -5.33
CA LEU A 691 -13.02 23.91 -4.21
C LEU A 691 -14.19 23.10 -4.78
N LYS A 692 -14.11 21.78 -4.63
CA LYS A 692 -15.16 20.82 -4.96
C LYS A 692 -16.12 20.74 -3.75
N TYR A 693 -17.43 20.81 -4.00
CA TYR A 693 -18.44 20.79 -2.94
C TYR A 693 -19.73 20.10 -3.37
N THR A 694 -20.50 19.60 -2.42
CA THR A 694 -21.86 19.12 -2.68
C THR A 694 -22.84 20.30 -2.83
N GLU A 695 -23.53 20.37 -3.96
CA GLU A 695 -24.62 21.34 -4.16
C GLU A 695 -25.79 21.06 -3.21
N ASP A 696 -25.87 19.87 -2.62
CA ASP A 696 -26.94 19.54 -1.68
C ASP A 696 -26.86 20.45 -0.43
N LEU A 697 -25.65 20.68 0.09
CA LEU A 697 -25.44 21.42 1.34
C LEU A 697 -24.98 22.86 1.15
N PHE A 698 -24.17 23.16 0.13
CA PHE A 698 -23.54 24.47 -0.04
C PHE A 698 -24.05 25.20 -1.28
N SER A 699 -24.22 26.53 -1.19
CA SER A 699 -24.53 27.37 -2.34
C SER A 699 -23.27 28.00 -2.92
N GLN A 700 -23.26 28.25 -4.23
CA GLN A 700 -22.15 28.91 -4.92
C GLN A 700 -21.69 30.20 -4.23
N ASP A 701 -22.62 31.07 -3.80
CA ASP A 701 -22.29 32.32 -3.09
C ASP A 701 -21.46 32.11 -1.81
N ILE A 702 -21.71 31.01 -1.08
CA ILE A 702 -20.98 30.67 0.15
C ILE A 702 -19.56 30.21 -0.21
N ILE A 703 -19.44 29.39 -1.25
CA ILE A 703 -18.16 28.88 -1.74
C ILE A 703 -17.27 30.02 -2.28
N GLU A 704 -17.84 30.96 -3.04
CA GLU A 704 -17.12 32.15 -3.51
C GLU A 704 -16.63 33.03 -2.35
N MET A 705 -17.44 33.14 -1.29
CA MET A 705 -17.06 33.86 -0.07
C MET A 705 -15.92 33.15 0.67
N ILE A 706 -15.95 31.82 0.78
CA ILE A 706 -14.87 31.00 1.36
C ILE A 706 -13.57 31.22 0.58
N LEU A 707 -13.61 31.13 -0.75
CA LEU A 707 -12.44 31.34 -1.61
C LEU A 707 -11.89 32.78 -1.52
N THR A 708 -12.78 33.78 -1.38
CA THR A 708 -12.36 35.18 -1.17
C THR A 708 -11.62 35.35 0.14
N VAL A 709 -12.10 34.73 1.24
CA VAL A 709 -11.42 34.74 2.54
C VAL A 709 -10.09 34.00 2.45
N PHE A 710 -10.05 32.85 1.77
CA PHE A 710 -8.83 32.09 1.53
C PHE A 710 -7.75 32.94 0.83
N GLN A 711 -8.11 33.60 -0.27
CA GLN A 711 -7.20 34.52 -0.99
C GLN A 711 -6.73 35.68 -0.12
N SER A 712 -7.61 36.22 0.73
CA SER A 712 -7.27 37.32 1.66
C SER A 712 -6.27 36.85 2.72
N VAL A 713 -6.45 35.64 3.27
CA VAL A 713 -5.50 35.02 4.20
C VAL A 713 -4.14 34.86 3.53
N LEU A 714 -4.06 34.28 2.33
CA LEU A 714 -2.79 34.15 1.60
C LEU A 714 -2.08 35.49 1.36
N SER A 715 -2.85 36.52 1.01
CA SER A 715 -2.31 37.86 0.76
C SER A 715 -1.78 38.52 2.04
N GLU A 716 -2.43 38.28 3.18
CA GLU A 716 -1.98 38.81 4.47
C GLU A 716 -0.73 38.06 4.99
N LEU A 717 -0.62 36.75 4.72
CA LEU A 717 0.56 35.95 5.09
C LEU A 717 1.86 36.52 4.52
N ILE A 718 1.86 36.92 3.24
CA ILE A 718 3.04 37.52 2.58
C ILE A 718 3.54 38.76 3.33
N ASN A 719 2.63 39.57 3.88
CA ASN A 719 2.98 40.82 4.53
C ASN A 719 3.26 40.67 6.03
N LYS A 720 2.77 39.60 6.69
CA LYS A 720 2.63 39.53 8.15
C LYS A 720 2.80 38.14 8.78
N THR A 721 3.73 37.31 8.32
CA THR A 721 3.96 35.97 8.94
C THR A 721 4.47 35.98 10.38
N SER A 722 5.03 37.08 10.87
CA SER A 722 5.54 37.20 12.26
C SER A 722 4.47 37.58 13.29
N PHE A 723 3.25 37.84 12.84
CA PHE A 723 2.10 38.21 13.68
C PHE A 723 1.38 36.96 14.20
N LYS A 724 0.47 37.17 15.15
CA LYS A 724 -0.36 36.10 15.73
C LYS A 724 -1.57 35.78 14.86
N SER A 725 -2.09 34.56 14.99
CA SER A 725 -3.31 34.09 14.30
C SER A 725 -4.53 35.01 14.54
N THR A 726 -4.60 35.67 15.69
CA THR A 726 -5.68 36.61 16.08
C THR A 726 -5.57 37.99 15.43
N GLU A 727 -4.42 38.33 14.83
CA GLU A 727 -4.15 39.64 14.23
C GLU A 727 -4.37 39.65 12.70
N LEU A 728 -4.69 38.49 12.11
CA LEU A 728 -4.95 38.35 10.68
C LEU A 728 -6.20 39.12 10.25
N LYS A 729 -6.04 39.98 9.25
CA LYS A 729 -7.14 40.65 8.57
C LYS A 729 -7.52 39.88 7.33
N TYR A 730 -8.70 39.25 7.36
CA TYR A 730 -9.22 38.42 6.27
C TYR A 730 -10.58 38.89 5.75
N LEU A 731 -11.09 40.01 6.29
CA LEU A 731 -12.28 40.69 5.81
C LEU A 731 -11.86 41.96 5.07
N ASN A 732 -12.49 42.22 3.92
CA ASN A 732 -12.23 43.43 3.15
C ASN A 732 -13.04 44.58 3.77
N ASP A 733 -12.37 45.52 4.44
CA ASP A 733 -12.98 46.59 5.27
C ASP A 733 -14.11 47.36 4.53
N ASN A 734 -14.01 47.50 3.21
CA ASN A 734 -15.00 48.20 2.40
C ASN A 734 -16.38 47.51 2.32
N LYS A 735 -16.46 46.16 2.34
CA LYS A 735 -17.75 45.44 2.20
C LYS A 735 -18.61 45.53 3.47
N ILE A 736 -17.98 45.42 4.65
CA ILE A 736 -18.69 45.46 5.94
C ILE A 736 -19.17 46.89 6.24
N THR A 737 -18.28 47.86 6.03
CA THR A 737 -18.55 49.26 6.38
C THR A 737 -19.57 49.92 5.46
N LEU A 738 -19.68 49.50 4.20
CA LEU A 738 -20.66 50.06 3.26
C LEU A 738 -21.92 49.21 3.13
N GLY A 739 -21.87 47.88 3.28
CA GLY A 739 -23.03 47.01 3.06
C GLY A 739 -24.04 46.98 4.22
N PHE A 740 -23.57 46.77 5.46
CA PHE A 740 -24.45 46.67 6.64
C PHE A 740 -24.77 48.02 7.28
N ASN A 741 -23.91 49.03 7.08
CA ASN A 741 -24.05 50.35 7.70
C ASN A 741 -24.64 51.43 6.76
N HIS A 742 -25.14 51.06 5.58
CA HIS A 742 -25.68 52.02 4.61
C HIS A 742 -26.90 52.82 5.13
N ASN A 743 -27.52 52.35 6.22
CA ASN A 743 -28.72 52.97 6.82
C ASN A 743 -28.41 53.77 8.09
N TYR A 744 -27.19 54.29 8.24
CA TYR A 744 -26.94 55.34 9.23
C TYR A 744 -27.60 56.64 8.77
N LEU A 745 -28.92 56.74 8.96
CA LEU A 745 -29.63 57.99 8.91
C LEU A 745 -29.04 58.88 10.00
N GLN A 746 -28.18 59.82 9.62
CA GLN A 746 -27.85 60.96 10.45
C GLN A 746 -29.17 61.68 10.73
N TYR A 747 -29.76 61.40 11.89
CA TYR A 747 -30.78 62.27 12.45
C TYR A 747 -30.12 63.63 12.63
N SER A 748 -30.45 64.57 11.73
CA SER A 748 -29.93 65.94 11.79
C SER A 748 -30.24 66.52 13.18
N ASP A 749 -29.18 66.81 13.93
CA ASP A 749 -29.11 67.61 15.14
C ASP A 749 -30.43 67.82 15.92
N ALA A 750 -30.57 67.03 16.99
CA ALA A 750 -31.15 67.46 18.27
C ALA A 750 -32.40 68.37 18.21
N LYS A 751 -33.46 67.94 17.51
CA LYS A 751 -34.80 68.41 17.91
C LYS A 751 -35.23 67.58 19.11
N ASN A 752 -35.11 68.16 20.30
CA ASN A 752 -35.71 67.64 21.54
C ASN A 752 -37.11 67.11 21.21
N LEU A 753 -37.41 65.86 21.55
CA LEU A 753 -38.72 65.23 21.30
C LEU A 753 -39.86 66.13 21.77
N VAL A 754 -39.66 66.82 22.91
CA VAL A 754 -40.57 67.83 23.44
C VAL A 754 -40.76 69.00 22.47
N LYS A 755 -39.69 69.58 21.92
CA LYS A 755 -39.79 70.66 20.92
C LYS A 755 -40.44 70.20 19.62
N THR A 756 -40.19 68.96 19.19
CA THR A 756 -40.84 68.37 18.01
C THR A 756 -42.34 68.21 18.26
N PHE A 757 -42.71 67.73 19.45
CA PHE A 757 -44.10 67.63 19.88
C PHE A 757 -44.76 69.01 19.98
N GLU A 758 -44.14 69.99 20.64
CA GLU A 758 -44.63 71.37 20.74
C GLU A 758 -44.79 72.04 19.37
N SER A 759 -43.86 71.80 18.44
CA SER A 759 -43.97 72.29 17.06
C SER A 759 -45.16 71.67 16.33
N GLN A 760 -45.44 70.38 16.58
CA GLN A 760 -46.61 69.71 16.04
C GLN A 760 -47.91 70.25 16.65
N VAL A 761 -47.90 70.58 17.95
CA VAL A 761 -49.02 71.22 18.65
C VAL A 761 -49.34 72.58 18.05
N GLN A 762 -48.32 73.38 17.69
CA GLN A 762 -48.54 74.66 17.00
C GLN A 762 -49.08 74.49 15.58
N ARG A 763 -48.65 73.45 14.85
CA ARG A 763 -49.07 73.20 13.46
C ARG A 763 -50.47 72.63 13.34
N ASN A 764 -50.91 71.79 14.28
CA ASN A 764 -52.22 71.15 14.25
C ASN A 764 -52.83 71.03 15.66
N PRO A 765 -53.22 72.16 16.29
CA PRO A 765 -53.64 72.19 17.69
C PRO A 765 -54.90 71.36 17.96
N ASP A 766 -55.87 71.38 17.03
CA ASP A 766 -57.16 70.70 17.15
C ASP A 766 -57.13 69.25 16.63
N GLY A 767 -56.01 68.84 16.01
CA GLY A 767 -55.81 67.46 15.59
C GLY A 767 -55.80 66.51 16.79
N ILE A 768 -56.43 65.35 16.66
CA ILE A 768 -56.40 64.31 17.69
C ILE A 768 -54.96 63.77 17.81
N ALA A 769 -54.33 63.95 18.97
CA ALA A 769 -52.97 63.47 19.24
C ALA A 769 -52.95 62.07 19.85
N ILE A 770 -53.88 61.81 20.77
CA ILE A 770 -54.05 60.51 21.44
C ILE A 770 -55.53 60.19 21.51
N SER A 771 -55.86 58.93 21.24
CA SER A 771 -57.20 58.38 21.45
C SER A 771 -57.11 57.06 22.21
N HIS A 772 -57.87 56.95 23.29
CA HIS A 772 -58.01 55.70 24.06
C HIS A 772 -59.47 55.53 24.49
N GLY A 773 -60.16 54.54 23.88
CA GLY A 773 -61.59 54.35 24.07
C GLY A 773 -62.42 55.57 23.65
N LYS A 774 -63.25 56.09 24.55
CA LYS A 774 -64.05 57.32 24.32
C LYS A 774 -63.26 58.61 24.57
N LEU A 775 -62.07 58.54 25.15
CA LEU A 775 -61.24 59.71 25.44
C LEU A 775 -60.39 60.02 24.21
N LYS A 776 -60.52 61.26 23.73
CA LYS A 776 -59.71 61.82 22.64
C LYS A 776 -59.14 63.13 23.15
N TYR A 777 -57.83 63.28 23.05
CA TYR A 777 -57.15 64.53 23.34
C TYR A 777 -56.60 65.13 22.06
N THR A 778 -56.87 66.41 21.85
CA THR A 778 -56.18 67.15 20.80
C THR A 778 -54.71 67.37 21.18
N TYR A 779 -53.86 67.71 20.21
CA TYR A 779 -52.47 68.08 20.49
C TYR A 779 -52.38 69.19 21.54
N GLN A 780 -53.26 70.19 21.47
CA GLN A 780 -53.27 71.28 22.44
C GLN A 780 -53.66 70.83 23.85
N GLU A 781 -54.68 69.99 23.99
CA GLU A 781 -55.14 69.47 25.28
C GLU A 781 -54.08 68.58 25.93
N LEU A 782 -53.44 67.71 25.14
CA LEU A 782 -52.38 66.83 25.59
C LEU A 782 -51.15 67.63 26.04
N ASN A 783 -50.75 68.65 25.27
CA ASN A 783 -49.62 69.51 25.62
C ASN A 783 -49.88 70.28 26.93
N LYS A 784 -51.08 70.84 27.09
CA LYS A 784 -51.44 71.59 28.30
C LYS A 784 -51.39 70.70 29.55
N LYS A 785 -51.95 69.49 29.48
CA LYS A 785 -51.92 68.52 30.60
C LYS A 785 -50.49 68.05 30.91
N SER A 786 -49.70 67.79 29.87
CA SER A 786 -48.30 67.39 30.03
C SER A 786 -47.47 68.50 30.69
N ASN A 787 -47.66 69.76 30.29
CA ASN A 787 -47.00 70.91 30.92
C ASN A 787 -47.42 71.14 32.37
N GLN A 788 -48.71 70.93 32.69
CA GLN A 788 -49.19 71.00 34.07
C GLN A 788 -48.50 69.96 34.97
N PHE A 789 -48.35 68.74 34.47
CA PHE A 789 -47.66 67.69 35.21
C PHE A 789 -46.16 67.95 35.30
N ALA A 790 -45.53 68.41 34.21
CA ALA A 790 -44.10 68.74 34.18
C ALA A 790 -43.72 69.91 35.12
N HIS A 791 -44.63 70.85 35.40
CA HIS A 791 -44.41 71.91 36.40
C HIS A 791 -44.68 71.45 37.84
N TYR A 792 -45.40 70.36 38.02
CA TYR A 792 -45.66 69.75 39.33
C TYR A 792 -44.50 68.84 39.78
N LEU A 793 -43.92 68.10 38.83
CA LEU A 793 -42.64 67.38 38.99
C LEU A 793 -41.48 68.36 39.22
#